data_AF-A0A3R9FS85-F1
#
_entry.id   AF-A0A3R9FS85-F1
#
_cell.length_a   1.000
_cell.length_b   1.000
_cell.length_c   1.000
_cell.angle_alpha   90.00
_cell.angle_beta   90.00
_cell.angle_gamma   90.00
#
_symmetry.space_group_name_H-M   'P 1'
#
loop_
_entity.id
_entity.type
_entity.pdbx_description
1 polymer ?
#
loop_
_entity_poly.entity_id
_entity_poly.type
_entity_poly.pdbx_seq_one_letter_code
_entity_poly.pdbx_strand_id
1 'polypeptide(L)'
;MTNDHSLVDQIKDRLDIISVAERYRSVKRESGSTYATATESNSKSGASLKIDQSQQVYNDFASGASGDVLDLIGHFEGLDTRGPDFPEVLLIAADYAGVELPEQDEETKDLMQEKQEVQTLYTDVAEHYHQELLNNPELIDHIKDKWGIEKETIDSLKIGYAPVEDVLQRFKGPTLDKSGLILKFKNKDIEFFNGRIVFPYWKNGKAVYMIARQVEGFTPETKYEQAKYKKLLTPNEDRPYISPVAGNNYLYGEDSIRQATDWILITEGVTDCITAIQAGIPAMSPVTTQFREADHDKIRAAAHRVETVYICNDNEESGAGLKGALATADMLEEAGVMVKMVTLPRGEGSKIDLAEYLKDHSKEEFEALLEEAPDTWTFKLEQIEVPQRTRDKVAILKRFIAEDLKYKGEIDKREFIKSDVAEHFGVKQGPINDILKAAACAAAVEDDEREISFFDDSHRLKPETLALHLMEQDRFITMADNGRIYRYCKGVYVPDGEDFINSKVLELLEDAGRQRHCIEVIHQVKNRTRINRTDIKQDINRICLLNGIYNRTTGQLEPHTPDEIFITQLPIEYDPKATCPAIDRFLSEVLRPDDIETVLEIIGYCTVPDYSIGKAVMFYGSGANGKSVLLNLISAFLDLDNISRVSLQQISEDKHAAADLYGKLANIYPDIPDRAIRDQSSFKMLTGDEAEVRAERKYEHSFKFRNVARLIFSANDLPKVANANYAFFRRWLLVSFPNIFEGDNADKNLIDKLTTPEELAGLFNKVMPYLDQLLDNGDFTGSGTAEDVEREYIIESDPVAAFIDECVYTVTDEETKKTDLHIAYTEWCEVQGIEAKTQNIFGKDLKRLGFIGGRAKQFYPDNSRPSVWFNCAIDYDVLSGLCQGKNAIVSECQGSKRQCSVNANRVNENKENEKLSITNSNNGASNPDTLTRCRFILDRTLTRPEKLQTSTQEENRNIPPSLAAVASSEQDKGMLEHIITHTNGSLEDVPVDLYAFTYDTEAKPEDTTQGQIKARMKQLIEAAGGTVKARGGKA
;
A
#
# COMPACT_ATOMS: atom_id res chain seq x y z
N MET A 1 -13.40 11.33 -1.25
CA MET A 1 -14.66 11.67 -1.96
C MET A 1 -14.81 13.19 -2.05
N THR A 2 -13.95 13.88 -2.78
CA THR A 2 -13.98 15.35 -2.85
C THR A 2 -13.79 15.81 -4.28
N ASN A 3 -14.73 16.66 -4.73
CA ASN A 3 -14.88 17.32 -6.04
C ASN A 3 -15.65 16.58 -7.14
N ASP A 4 -16.83 16.04 -6.81
CA ASP A 4 -17.90 15.83 -7.79
C ASP A 4 -18.83 17.07 -7.79
N HIS A 5 -18.41 18.15 -8.48
CA HIS A 5 -19.14 19.43 -8.52
C HIS A 5 -20.61 19.26 -8.95
N SER A 6 -20.93 18.24 -9.76
CA SER A 6 -22.30 17.90 -10.17
C SER A 6 -23.20 17.45 -9.01
N LEU A 7 -22.67 16.73 -8.02
CA LEU A 7 -23.46 16.18 -6.92
C LEU A 7 -23.69 17.19 -5.79
N VAL A 8 -22.66 18.00 -5.49
CA VAL A 8 -22.73 19.08 -4.49
C VAL A 8 -23.80 20.09 -4.90
N ASP A 9 -23.80 20.49 -6.18
CA ASP A 9 -24.79 21.42 -6.72
C ASP A 9 -26.20 20.82 -6.68
N GLN A 10 -26.36 19.53 -7.01
CA GLN A 10 -27.65 18.83 -6.89
C GLN A 10 -28.20 18.76 -5.46
N ILE A 11 -27.33 18.59 -4.47
CA ILE A 11 -27.71 18.60 -3.05
C ILE A 11 -28.11 20.01 -2.63
N LYS A 12 -27.31 21.03 -2.98
CA LYS A 12 -27.60 22.44 -2.69
C LYS A 12 -28.92 22.90 -3.31
N ASP A 13 -29.20 22.52 -4.56
CA ASP A 13 -30.43 22.87 -5.28
C ASP A 13 -31.71 22.30 -4.63
N ARG A 14 -31.59 21.22 -3.84
CA ARG A 14 -32.71 20.60 -3.13
C ARG A 14 -32.89 21.09 -1.69
N LEU A 15 -31.91 21.80 -1.15
CA LEU A 15 -31.97 22.33 0.21
C LEU A 15 -32.47 23.77 0.20
N ASP A 16 -33.35 24.08 1.14
CA ASP A 16 -33.71 25.45 1.49
C ASP A 16 -33.06 25.77 2.84
N ILE A 17 -32.26 26.84 2.88
CA ILE A 17 -31.45 27.21 4.04
C ILE A 17 -32.29 27.47 5.31
N ILE A 18 -33.55 27.92 5.15
CA ILE A 18 -34.48 28.10 6.28
C ILE A 18 -34.94 26.74 6.80
N SER A 19 -35.33 25.84 5.90
CA SER A 19 -35.73 24.48 6.25
C SER A 19 -34.61 23.71 6.94
N VAL A 20 -33.35 23.95 6.54
CA VAL A 20 -32.17 23.40 7.22
C VAL A 20 -31.97 24.02 8.60
N ALA A 21 -32.02 25.35 8.70
CA ALA A 21 -31.88 26.04 9.99
C ALA A 21 -32.96 25.63 11.02
N GLU A 22 -34.19 25.41 10.56
CA GLU A 22 -35.32 24.96 11.39
C GLU A 22 -35.15 23.56 11.98
N ARG A 23 -34.31 22.71 11.37
CA ARG A 23 -33.93 21.40 11.94
C ARG A 23 -33.08 21.55 13.19
N TYR A 24 -32.25 22.59 13.25
CA TYR A 24 -31.38 22.85 14.39
C TYR A 24 -32.08 23.67 15.47
N ARG A 25 -32.72 24.77 15.09
CA ARG A 25 -33.34 25.72 16.04
C ARG A 25 -34.54 26.41 15.43
N SER A 26 -35.45 26.88 16.29
CA SER A 26 -36.56 27.70 15.84
C SER A 26 -36.08 29.01 15.21
N VAL A 27 -36.53 29.27 13.99
CA VAL A 27 -36.21 30.48 13.24
C VAL A 27 -37.40 31.42 13.25
N LYS A 28 -37.17 32.73 13.42
CA LYS A 28 -38.23 33.75 13.37
C LYS A 28 -38.02 34.67 12.17
N ARG A 29 -39.09 34.92 11.42
CA ARG A 29 -39.07 35.88 10.31
C ARG A 29 -38.95 37.30 10.85
N GLU A 30 -37.96 38.05 10.37
CA GLU A 30 -37.70 39.43 10.80
C GLU A 30 -38.35 40.42 9.83
N SER A 31 -38.04 40.31 8.53
CA SER A 31 -38.67 41.11 7.48
C SER A 31 -38.38 40.50 6.09
N GLY A 32 -39.30 40.62 5.13
CA GLY A 32 -39.06 40.15 3.76
C GLY A 32 -38.68 38.66 3.69
N SER A 33 -37.58 38.34 2.99
CA SER A 33 -36.95 37.01 2.92
C SER A 33 -35.93 36.76 4.04
N THR A 34 -35.80 37.68 5.01
CA THR A 34 -34.81 37.61 6.07
C THR A 34 -35.41 37.05 7.37
N TYR A 35 -34.66 36.14 7.96
CA TYR A 35 -34.98 35.40 9.16
C TYR A 35 -33.86 35.54 10.18
N ALA A 36 -34.17 35.32 11.45
CA ALA A 36 -33.19 35.39 12.53
C ALA A 36 -33.40 34.27 13.56
N THR A 37 -32.30 33.76 14.10
CA THR A 37 -32.28 32.83 15.24
C THR A 37 -31.07 33.11 16.15
N ALA A 38 -31.02 32.48 17.32
CA ALA A 38 -29.91 32.58 18.25
C ALA A 38 -29.00 31.35 18.11
N THR A 39 -27.69 31.54 18.10
CA THR A 39 -26.72 30.43 18.04
C THR A 39 -26.62 29.65 19.35
N GLU A 40 -26.89 30.30 20.49
CA GLU A 40 -26.87 29.68 21.81
C GLU A 40 -28.25 29.68 22.49
N SER A 41 -28.53 28.59 23.21
CA SER A 41 -29.80 28.36 23.92
C SER A 41 -30.10 29.39 25.03
N ASN A 42 -29.08 30.13 25.49
CA ASN A 42 -29.13 31.07 26.62
C ASN A 42 -28.57 32.47 26.32
N SER A 43 -28.50 32.88 25.05
CA SER A 43 -28.03 34.22 24.67
C SER A 43 -28.92 35.33 25.27
N LYS A 44 -28.31 36.24 26.03
CA LYS A 44 -28.97 37.45 26.58
C LYS A 44 -29.12 38.58 25.54
N SER A 45 -28.48 38.48 24.36
CA SER A 45 -28.35 39.58 23.37
C SER A 45 -29.32 39.49 22.18
N GLY A 46 -30.13 38.45 22.07
CA GLY A 46 -31.08 38.30 20.95
C GLY A 46 -30.48 37.58 19.73
N ALA A 47 -31.29 37.42 18.68
CA ALA A 47 -31.00 36.58 17.51
C ALA A 47 -29.76 37.08 16.72
N SER A 48 -28.61 36.47 16.97
CA SER A 48 -27.30 36.80 16.39
C SER A 48 -27.11 36.27 14.97
N LEU A 49 -27.82 35.21 14.60
CA LEU A 49 -27.73 34.56 13.30
C LEU A 49 -28.85 35.06 12.39
N LYS A 50 -28.50 35.73 11.30
CA LYS A 50 -29.41 36.18 10.26
C LYS A 50 -29.29 35.31 9.02
N ILE A 51 -30.43 34.96 8.43
CA ILE A 51 -30.53 34.09 7.27
C ILE A 51 -31.35 34.80 6.19
N ASP A 52 -30.82 34.92 4.98
CA ASP A 52 -31.56 35.41 3.82
C ASP A 52 -31.97 34.25 2.94
N GLN A 53 -33.27 33.94 2.95
CA GLN A 53 -33.83 32.84 2.17
C GLN A 53 -33.72 33.07 0.66
N SER A 54 -33.75 34.33 0.19
CA SER A 54 -33.71 34.63 -1.24
C SER A 54 -32.33 34.41 -1.85
N GLN A 55 -31.30 34.67 -1.05
CA GLN A 55 -29.90 34.53 -1.44
C GLN A 55 -29.32 33.17 -1.01
N GLN A 56 -30.06 32.37 -0.22
CA GLN A 56 -29.60 31.10 0.36
C GLN A 56 -28.28 31.24 1.12
N VAL A 57 -28.13 32.33 1.88
CA VAL A 57 -26.94 32.62 2.70
C VAL A 57 -27.30 32.99 4.13
N TYR A 58 -26.37 32.77 5.05
CA TYR A 58 -26.49 33.22 6.44
C TYR A 58 -25.28 34.06 6.86
N ASN A 59 -25.48 34.86 7.91
CA ASN A 59 -24.45 35.60 8.61
C ASN A 59 -24.73 35.52 10.11
N ASP A 60 -23.80 34.99 10.89
CA ASP A 60 -23.84 35.02 12.34
C ASP A 60 -22.94 36.13 12.88
N PHE A 61 -23.57 37.18 13.41
CA PHE A 61 -22.87 38.35 13.95
C PHE A 61 -22.18 38.07 15.29
N ALA A 62 -22.45 36.93 15.94
CA ALA A 62 -21.75 36.53 17.16
C ALA A 62 -20.42 35.82 16.87
N SER A 63 -20.40 34.90 15.90
CA SER A 63 -19.19 34.13 15.53
C SER A 63 -18.44 34.69 14.32
N GLY A 64 -19.01 35.66 13.60
CA GLY A 64 -18.49 36.14 12.32
C GLY A 64 -18.67 35.15 11.15
N ALA A 65 -19.22 33.96 11.40
CA ALA A 65 -19.40 32.94 10.38
C ALA A 65 -20.46 33.36 9.35
N SER A 66 -20.20 33.07 8.09
CA SER A 66 -21.13 33.32 6.99
C SER A 66 -20.90 32.32 5.86
N GLY A 67 -21.91 32.09 5.04
CA GLY A 67 -21.80 31.16 3.93
C GLY A 67 -23.15 30.70 3.40
N ASP A 68 -23.11 29.63 2.61
CA ASP A 68 -24.30 29.00 2.04
C ASP A 68 -24.93 27.94 2.97
N VAL A 69 -25.85 27.14 2.43
CA VAL A 69 -26.55 26.10 3.19
C VAL A 69 -25.63 24.98 3.71
N LEU A 70 -24.55 24.63 3.00
CA LEU A 70 -23.58 23.65 3.49
C LEU A 70 -22.72 24.27 4.57
N ASP A 71 -22.30 25.52 4.40
CA ASP A 71 -21.57 26.27 5.42
C ASP A 71 -22.42 26.41 6.69
N LEU A 72 -23.74 26.58 6.57
CA LEU A 72 -24.66 26.60 7.70
C LEU A 72 -24.74 25.23 8.42
N ILE A 73 -24.77 24.12 7.68
CA ILE A 73 -24.72 22.77 8.26
C ILE A 73 -23.37 22.57 8.97
N GLY A 74 -22.26 22.91 8.31
CA GLY A 74 -20.94 22.87 8.92
C GLY A 74 -20.84 23.75 10.17
N HIS A 75 -21.47 24.92 10.16
CA HIS A 75 -21.51 25.81 11.32
C HIS A 75 -22.28 25.23 12.51
N PHE A 76 -23.44 24.60 12.28
CA PHE A 76 -24.20 23.96 13.36
C PHE A 76 -23.60 22.63 13.85
N GLU A 77 -22.98 21.85 12.96
CA GLU A 77 -22.31 20.59 13.28
C GLU A 77 -20.85 20.77 13.73
N GLY A 78 -20.35 22.01 13.65
CA GLY A 78 -18.95 22.40 13.88
C GLY A 78 -17.96 21.98 12.79
N LEU A 79 -18.40 21.30 11.72
CA LEU A 79 -17.54 20.73 10.69
C LEU A 79 -16.95 21.77 9.72
N ASP A 80 -15.71 21.55 9.26
CA ASP A 80 -15.06 22.39 8.25
C ASP A 80 -15.53 22.03 6.83
N THR A 81 -16.30 22.92 6.21
CA THR A 81 -16.85 22.77 4.86
C THR A 81 -15.81 22.94 3.75
N ARG A 82 -14.61 23.43 4.06
CA ARG A 82 -13.53 23.65 3.09
C ARG A 82 -12.31 22.75 3.36
N GLY A 83 -12.41 21.91 4.38
CA GLY A 83 -11.35 21.04 4.85
C GLY A 83 -11.73 19.55 4.82
N PRO A 84 -11.03 18.71 5.62
CA PRO A 84 -11.20 17.25 5.58
C PRO A 84 -12.56 16.76 6.06
N ASP A 85 -13.38 17.62 6.69
CA ASP A 85 -14.72 17.28 7.17
C ASP A 85 -15.81 17.50 6.10
N PHE A 86 -15.45 18.05 4.93
CA PHE A 86 -16.40 18.28 3.84
C PHE A 86 -17.20 17.02 3.43
N PRO A 87 -16.63 15.80 3.37
CA PRO A 87 -17.41 14.59 3.11
C PRO A 87 -18.51 14.33 4.15
N GLU A 88 -18.26 14.65 5.42
CA GLU A 88 -19.23 14.49 6.51
C GLU A 88 -20.36 15.52 6.41
N VAL A 89 -20.02 16.77 6.09
CA VAL A 89 -21.00 17.83 5.76
C VAL A 89 -21.87 17.43 4.57
N LEU A 90 -21.25 16.85 3.53
CA LEU A 90 -21.95 16.41 2.34
C LEU A 90 -22.91 15.23 2.62
N LEU A 91 -22.53 14.32 3.52
CA LEU A 91 -23.38 13.22 3.98
C LEU A 91 -24.64 13.74 4.70
N ILE A 92 -24.47 14.68 5.63
CA ILE A 92 -25.58 15.29 6.38
C ILE A 92 -26.49 16.07 5.43
N ALA A 93 -25.89 16.85 4.51
CA ALA A 93 -26.63 17.61 3.52
C ALA A 93 -27.41 16.71 2.54
N ALA A 94 -26.84 15.58 2.12
CA ALA A 94 -27.50 14.62 1.24
C ALA A 94 -28.70 13.96 1.92
N ASP A 95 -28.58 13.59 3.21
CA ASP A 95 -29.70 13.09 4.02
C ASP A 95 -30.83 14.14 4.12
N TYR A 96 -30.47 15.40 4.39
CA TYR A 96 -31.46 16.48 4.46
C TYR A 96 -32.14 16.74 3.11
N ALA A 97 -31.42 16.55 2.01
CA ALA A 97 -31.90 16.73 0.64
C ALA A 97 -32.65 15.50 0.09
N GLY A 98 -32.63 14.36 0.80
CA GLY A 98 -33.16 13.09 0.30
C GLY A 98 -32.46 12.63 -0.98
N VAL A 99 -31.16 12.86 -1.10
CA VAL A 99 -30.32 12.44 -2.23
C VAL A 99 -29.57 11.18 -1.82
N GLU A 100 -29.80 10.07 -2.52
CA GLU A 100 -28.99 8.87 -2.34
C GLU A 100 -27.58 9.12 -2.90
N LEU A 101 -26.58 9.12 -2.02
CA LEU A 101 -25.18 9.14 -2.42
C LEU A 101 -24.82 7.78 -3.05
N PRO A 102 -23.88 7.74 -4.02
CA PRO A 102 -23.40 6.47 -4.58
C PRO A 102 -22.95 5.53 -3.45
N GLU A 103 -23.31 4.24 -3.55
CA GLU A 103 -23.05 3.24 -2.51
C GLU A 103 -21.60 3.32 -2.02
N GLN A 104 -21.42 3.81 -0.79
CA GLN A 104 -20.18 3.66 -0.05
C GLN A 104 -20.05 2.19 0.33
N ASP A 105 -18.87 1.61 0.14
CA ASP A 105 -18.60 0.26 0.61
C ASP A 105 -18.89 0.16 2.13
N GLU A 106 -19.32 -1.03 2.55
CA GLU A 106 -19.71 -1.27 3.95
C GLU A 106 -18.54 -1.02 4.92
N GLU A 107 -17.29 -1.20 4.46
CA GLU A 107 -16.08 -0.95 5.24
C GLU A 107 -15.92 0.53 5.63
N THR A 108 -16.21 1.46 4.71
CA THR A 108 -16.17 2.90 4.97
C THR A 108 -17.23 3.32 5.98
N LYS A 109 -18.45 2.75 5.90
CA LYS A 109 -19.53 3.04 6.85
C LYS A 109 -19.18 2.54 8.26
N ASP A 110 -18.65 1.33 8.36
CA ASP A 110 -18.21 0.73 9.62
C ASP A 110 -17.11 1.57 10.28
N LEU A 111 -16.12 2.04 9.51
CA LEU A 111 -15.06 2.93 10.01
C LEU A 111 -15.59 4.29 10.48
N MET A 112 -16.57 4.88 9.77
CA MET A 112 -17.20 6.14 10.18
C MET A 112 -17.97 5.99 11.48
N GLN A 113 -18.76 4.91 11.62
CA GLN A 113 -19.47 4.62 12.86
C GLN A 113 -18.49 4.38 14.01
N GLU A 114 -17.45 3.59 13.80
CA GLU A 114 -16.42 3.32 14.80
C GLU A 114 -15.70 4.60 15.24
N LYS A 115 -15.39 5.51 14.29
CA LYS A 115 -14.83 6.84 14.61
C LYS A 115 -15.74 7.64 15.54
N GLN A 116 -17.06 7.65 15.28
CA GLN A 116 -18.03 8.35 16.13
C GLN A 116 -18.10 7.74 17.53
N GLU A 117 -18.10 6.41 17.64
CA GLU A 117 -18.10 5.70 18.92
C GLU A 117 -16.84 6.01 19.74
N VAL A 118 -15.66 5.98 19.10
CA VAL A 118 -14.38 6.29 19.74
C VAL A 118 -14.32 7.75 20.21
N GLN A 119 -14.79 8.71 19.41
CA GLN A 119 -14.84 10.13 19.82
C GLN A 119 -15.82 10.38 20.97
N THR A 120 -16.95 9.67 20.98
CA THR A 120 -17.91 9.72 22.10
C THR A 120 -17.25 9.22 23.38
N LEU A 121 -16.59 8.07 23.31
CA LEU A 121 -15.82 7.52 24.42
C LEU A 121 -14.74 8.48 24.92
N TYR A 122 -13.95 9.09 24.03
CA TYR A 122 -12.93 10.06 24.43
C TYR A 122 -13.52 11.26 25.16
N THR A 123 -14.70 11.73 24.75
CA THR A 123 -15.39 12.85 25.37
C THR A 123 -15.84 12.47 26.78
N ASP A 124 -16.47 11.31 26.94
CA ASP A 124 -16.91 10.80 28.24
C ASP A 124 -15.74 10.56 29.20
N VAL A 125 -14.62 10.04 28.68
CA VAL A 125 -13.39 9.81 29.45
C VAL A 125 -12.73 11.13 29.85
N ALA A 126 -12.68 12.12 28.97
CA ALA A 126 -12.17 13.45 29.28
C ALA A 126 -13.00 14.12 30.39
N GLU A 127 -14.34 14.03 30.31
CA GLU A 127 -15.22 14.51 31.37
C GLU A 127 -14.98 13.79 32.69
N HIS A 128 -14.77 12.47 32.65
CA HIS A 128 -14.50 11.70 33.86
C HIS A 128 -13.17 12.10 34.50
N TYR A 129 -12.07 12.15 33.74
CA TYR A 129 -10.79 12.63 34.24
C TYR A 129 -10.86 14.07 34.74
N HIS A 130 -11.67 14.92 34.13
CA HIS A 130 -11.92 16.26 34.62
C HIS A 130 -12.59 16.26 36.00
N GLN A 131 -13.59 15.40 36.23
CA GLN A 131 -14.17 15.22 37.58
C GLN A 131 -13.14 14.71 38.59
N GLU A 132 -12.27 13.77 38.18
CA GLU A 132 -11.17 13.31 39.03
C GLU A 132 -10.21 14.44 39.41
N LEU A 133 -9.89 15.35 38.48
CA LEU A 133 -9.08 16.54 38.79
C LEU A 133 -9.81 17.50 39.75
N LEU A 134 -11.11 17.74 39.54
CA LEU A 134 -11.92 18.60 40.42
C LEU A 134 -12.01 18.08 41.86
N ASN A 135 -11.91 16.76 42.05
CA ASN A 135 -11.86 16.13 43.36
C ASN A 135 -10.48 16.21 44.04
N ASN A 136 -9.46 16.75 43.36
CA ASN A 136 -8.10 16.90 43.86
C ASN A 136 -7.64 18.37 43.84
N PRO A 137 -8.03 19.19 44.85
CA PRO A 137 -7.67 20.61 44.91
C PRO A 137 -6.15 20.88 44.86
N GLU A 138 -5.35 20.00 45.47
CA GLU A 138 -3.88 20.11 45.47
C GLU A 138 -3.30 20.08 44.05
N LEU A 139 -3.91 19.30 43.13
CA LEU A 139 -3.49 19.26 41.72
C LEU A 139 -3.91 20.52 40.96
N ILE A 140 -5.06 21.10 41.30
CA ILE A 140 -5.51 22.38 40.72
C ILE A 140 -4.56 23.50 41.14
N ASP A 141 -4.23 23.55 42.43
CA ASP A 141 -3.26 24.51 42.96
C ASP A 141 -1.88 24.31 42.30
N HIS A 142 -1.44 23.06 42.10
CA HIS A 142 -0.20 22.77 41.36
C HIS A 142 -0.23 23.27 39.91
N ILE A 143 -1.35 23.08 39.19
CA ILE A 143 -1.54 23.55 37.81
C ILE A 143 -1.44 25.08 37.76
N LYS A 144 -2.12 25.75 38.69
CA LYS A 144 -2.14 27.20 38.80
C LYS A 144 -0.76 27.76 39.15
N ASP A 145 -0.10 27.25 40.18
CA ASP A 145 1.21 27.72 40.61
C ASP A 145 2.26 27.54 39.50
N LYS A 146 2.24 26.37 38.86
CA LYS A 146 3.23 26.02 37.85
C LYS A 146 3.00 26.73 36.52
N TRP A 147 1.79 26.71 35.98
CA TRP A 147 1.50 27.21 34.60
C TRP A 147 0.63 28.45 34.54
N GLY A 148 0.07 28.91 35.66
CA GLY A 148 -0.85 30.05 35.67
C GLY A 148 -2.21 29.75 35.06
N ILE A 149 -2.55 28.47 34.90
CA ILE A 149 -3.82 28.06 34.31
C ILE A 149 -4.89 28.14 35.39
N GLU A 150 -5.87 29.01 35.15
CA GLU A 150 -6.98 29.27 36.05
C GLU A 150 -8.05 28.17 35.98
N LYS A 151 -8.85 28.07 37.04
CA LYS A 151 -9.87 27.03 37.15
C LYS A 151 -10.91 27.13 36.02
N GLU A 152 -11.27 28.33 35.61
CA GLU A 152 -12.18 28.57 34.50
C GLU A 152 -11.66 27.94 33.19
N THR A 153 -10.35 28.01 32.96
CA THR A 153 -9.69 27.38 31.80
C THR A 153 -9.64 25.86 31.93
N ILE A 154 -9.36 25.35 33.13
CA ILE A 154 -9.45 23.91 33.45
C ILE A 154 -10.86 23.39 33.12
N ASP A 155 -11.89 24.11 33.53
CA ASP A 155 -13.30 23.77 33.31
C ASP A 155 -13.71 23.87 31.83
N SER A 156 -13.17 24.86 31.11
CA SER A 156 -13.45 25.09 29.69
C SER A 156 -12.84 24.00 28.80
N LEU A 157 -11.55 23.69 29.01
CA LEU A 157 -10.81 22.71 28.20
C LEU A 157 -10.93 21.28 28.73
N LYS A 158 -11.69 21.07 29.82
CA LYS A 158 -11.81 19.79 30.53
C LYS A 158 -10.45 19.15 30.82
N ILE A 159 -9.51 19.96 31.31
CA ILE A 159 -8.24 19.43 31.79
C ILE A 159 -8.56 18.45 32.92
N GLY A 160 -7.95 17.27 32.86
CA GLY A 160 -8.29 16.15 33.73
C GLY A 160 -7.10 15.54 34.43
N TYR A 161 -7.37 14.56 35.29
CA TYR A 161 -6.37 13.75 35.97
C TYR A 161 -6.73 12.28 35.82
N ALA A 162 -5.79 11.50 35.31
CA ALA A 162 -5.86 10.04 35.29
C ALA A 162 -5.25 9.53 36.60
N PRO A 163 -6.04 9.04 37.58
CA PRO A 163 -5.50 8.53 38.83
C PRO A 163 -4.69 7.24 38.65
N VAL A 164 -4.02 6.80 39.71
CA VAL A 164 -3.24 5.54 39.68
C VAL A 164 -4.15 4.30 39.72
N GLU A 165 -5.36 4.48 40.24
CA GLU A 165 -6.43 3.49 40.23
C GLU A 165 -7.06 3.40 38.84
N ASP A 166 -7.47 2.21 38.44
CA ASP A 166 -8.14 1.98 37.15
C ASP A 166 -9.59 2.48 37.21
N VAL A 167 -9.78 3.72 36.77
CA VAL A 167 -11.08 4.38 36.71
C VAL A 167 -11.80 4.13 35.40
N LEU A 168 -11.11 3.59 34.40
CA LEU A 168 -11.70 3.27 33.10
C LEU A 168 -12.55 1.99 33.11
N GLN A 169 -12.57 1.23 34.20
CA GLN A 169 -13.44 0.05 34.35
C GLN A 169 -14.91 0.33 34.07
N ARG A 170 -15.41 1.54 34.36
CA ARG A 170 -16.81 1.93 34.06
C ARG A 170 -17.11 2.07 32.57
N PHE A 171 -16.08 2.23 31.72
CA PHE A 171 -16.18 2.37 30.28
C PHE A 171 -15.84 1.06 29.54
N LYS A 172 -15.74 -0.05 30.28
CA LYS A 172 -15.29 -1.33 29.73
C LYS A 172 -16.19 -1.81 28.59
N GLY A 173 -15.57 -2.08 27.45
CA GLY A 173 -16.24 -2.58 26.25
C GLY A 173 -15.29 -2.61 25.05
N PRO A 174 -15.74 -3.13 23.89
CA PRO A 174 -14.92 -3.24 22.69
C PRO A 174 -14.33 -1.89 22.24
N THR A 175 -15.09 -0.80 22.34
CA THR A 175 -14.64 0.55 21.96
C THR A 175 -13.47 1.03 22.83
N LEU A 176 -13.48 0.73 24.13
CA LEU A 176 -12.37 1.09 25.03
C LEU A 176 -11.09 0.36 24.67
N ASP A 177 -11.17 -0.93 24.37
CA ASP A 177 -10.02 -1.72 23.93
C ASP A 177 -9.40 -1.15 22.65
N LYS A 178 -10.26 -0.74 21.71
CA LYS A 178 -9.84 -0.16 20.42
C LYS A 178 -9.35 1.29 20.51
N SER A 179 -9.56 1.97 21.63
CA SER A 179 -9.36 3.42 21.76
C SER A 179 -7.91 3.87 22.00
N GLY A 180 -7.00 2.96 22.37
CA GLY A 180 -5.64 3.30 22.76
C GLY A 180 -5.49 3.84 24.20
N LEU A 181 -6.57 3.91 24.98
CA LEU A 181 -6.52 4.25 26.42
C LEU A 181 -6.02 3.10 27.29
N ILE A 182 -6.06 1.87 26.78
CA ILE A 182 -5.64 0.65 27.47
C ILE A 182 -4.42 0.05 26.77
N LEU A 183 -3.35 -0.14 27.55
CA LEU A 183 -2.20 -0.94 27.16
C LEU A 183 -2.42 -2.39 27.57
N LYS A 184 -2.49 -3.30 26.59
CA LYS A 184 -2.55 -4.73 26.84
C LYS A 184 -1.13 -5.26 27.04
N PHE A 185 -0.78 -5.62 28.27
CA PHE A 185 0.54 -6.18 28.61
C PHE A 185 0.41 -7.54 29.27
N LYS A 186 0.83 -8.59 28.56
CA LYS A 186 0.61 -10.01 28.94
C LYS A 186 -0.89 -10.28 29.14
N ASN A 187 -1.30 -10.62 30.38
CA ASN A 187 -2.68 -10.90 30.75
C ASN A 187 -3.29 -9.78 31.61
N LYS A 188 -2.78 -8.54 31.49
CA LYS A 188 -3.28 -7.39 32.24
C LYS A 188 -3.58 -6.23 31.30
N ASP A 189 -4.74 -5.64 31.52
CA ASP A 189 -5.13 -4.35 30.95
C ASP A 189 -4.60 -3.26 31.89
N ILE A 190 -3.85 -2.32 31.34
CA ILE A 190 -3.23 -1.23 32.10
C ILE A 190 -3.74 0.08 31.49
N GLU A 191 -4.36 0.92 32.31
CA GLU A 191 -4.69 2.29 31.93
C GLU A 191 -3.41 3.05 31.54
N PHE A 192 -3.39 3.63 30.34
CA PHE A 192 -2.15 4.10 29.75
C PHE A 192 -1.60 5.38 30.39
N PHE A 193 -2.46 6.29 30.82
CA PHE A 193 -2.04 7.60 31.35
C PHE A 193 -1.69 7.59 32.83
N ASN A 194 -2.28 6.72 33.65
CA ASN A 194 -1.96 6.41 35.06
C ASN A 194 -1.08 7.44 35.83
N GLY A 195 -1.72 8.19 36.73
CA GLY A 195 -1.08 9.17 37.62
C GLY A 195 -0.65 10.47 36.93
N ARG A 196 -1.37 10.94 35.89
CA ARG A 196 -0.94 12.09 35.05
C ARG A 196 -2.08 13.09 34.81
N ILE A 197 -1.72 14.36 34.61
CA ILE A 197 -2.66 15.39 34.13
C ILE A 197 -2.91 15.16 32.65
N VAL A 198 -4.18 15.05 32.26
CA VAL A 198 -4.63 14.78 30.90
C VAL A 198 -5.07 16.07 30.23
N PHE A 199 -4.61 16.29 29.00
CA PHE A 199 -5.00 17.39 28.12
C PHE A 199 -5.72 16.81 26.89
N PRO A 200 -7.07 16.89 26.83
CA PRO A 200 -7.84 16.47 25.67
C PRO A 200 -7.64 17.41 24.48
N TYR A 201 -7.71 16.85 23.26
CA TYR A 201 -7.72 17.61 22.02
C TYR A 201 -9.17 17.73 21.59
N TRP A 202 -9.61 18.97 21.45
CA TRP A 202 -10.98 19.27 21.07
C TRP A 202 -11.06 19.57 19.58
N LYS A 203 -12.05 18.95 18.94
CA LYS A 203 -12.52 19.31 17.62
C LYS A 203 -14.03 19.34 17.66
N ASN A 204 -14.62 20.52 17.46
CA ASN A 204 -16.08 20.70 17.37
C ASN A 204 -16.80 20.28 18.65
N GLY A 205 -16.19 20.55 19.82
CA GLY A 205 -16.76 20.15 21.10
C GLY A 205 -16.75 18.64 21.38
N LYS A 206 -16.04 17.85 20.56
CA LYS A 206 -15.74 16.44 20.85
C LYS A 206 -14.26 16.25 21.12
N ALA A 207 -13.93 15.38 22.07
CA ALA A 207 -12.55 14.97 22.27
C ALA A 207 -12.16 13.98 21.15
N VAL A 208 -11.10 14.30 20.41
CA VAL A 208 -10.64 13.50 19.26
C VAL A 208 -9.30 12.81 19.49
N TYR A 209 -8.53 13.29 20.46
CA TYR A 209 -7.26 12.75 20.88
C TYR A 209 -6.92 13.24 22.28
N MET A 210 -5.86 12.74 22.90
CA MET A 210 -5.44 13.21 24.23
C MET A 210 -3.95 12.92 24.50
N ILE A 211 -3.36 13.73 25.37
CA ILE A 211 -2.03 13.52 25.91
C ILE A 211 -2.07 13.64 27.43
N ALA A 212 -1.04 13.13 28.11
CA ALA A 212 -0.93 13.32 29.54
C ALA A 212 0.50 13.68 29.97
N ARG A 213 0.61 14.57 30.97
CA ARG A 213 1.89 15.06 31.50
C ARG A 213 2.14 14.52 32.90
N GLN A 214 3.39 14.17 33.16
CA GLN A 214 3.87 13.77 34.48
C GLN A 214 3.68 14.89 35.50
N VAL A 215 3.31 14.53 36.72
CA VAL A 215 3.25 15.41 37.89
C VAL A 215 4.12 14.83 38.99
N GLU A 216 5.05 15.64 39.48
CA GLU A 216 5.95 15.27 40.57
C GLU A 216 5.15 15.00 41.85
N GLY A 217 5.44 13.89 42.53
CA GLY A 217 4.72 13.46 43.74
C GLY A 217 3.41 12.69 43.49
N PHE A 218 2.85 12.73 42.27
CA PHE A 218 1.60 12.03 41.93
C PHE A 218 1.80 10.91 40.90
N THR A 219 2.68 11.11 39.91
CA THR A 219 3.00 10.06 38.94
C THR A 219 3.95 9.02 39.56
N PRO A 220 3.66 7.71 39.43
CA PRO A 220 4.52 6.66 39.99
C PRO A 220 5.97 6.71 39.45
N GLU A 221 6.96 6.75 40.34
CA GLU A 221 8.38 6.71 39.99
C GLU A 221 8.81 5.28 39.60
N THR A 222 8.47 4.85 38.38
CA THR A 222 8.91 3.56 37.84
C THR A 222 9.79 3.77 36.61
N LYS A 223 10.62 2.76 36.29
CA LYS A 223 11.47 2.78 35.08
C LYS A 223 10.70 2.92 33.76
N TYR A 224 9.39 2.69 33.77
CA TYR A 224 8.53 2.77 32.58
C TYR A 224 7.71 4.08 32.53
N GLU A 225 7.77 4.91 33.57
CA GLU A 225 7.02 6.16 33.72
C GLU A 225 7.89 7.42 33.64
N GLN A 226 9.01 7.37 32.91
CA GLN A 226 9.99 8.48 32.89
C GLN A 226 9.71 9.56 31.83
N ALA A 227 8.79 9.34 30.89
CA ALA A 227 8.51 10.31 29.85
C ALA A 227 7.76 11.54 30.42
N LYS A 228 8.22 12.76 30.09
CA LYS A 228 7.56 14.02 30.49
C LYS A 228 6.10 14.07 30.02
N TYR A 229 5.87 13.64 28.77
CA TYR A 229 4.54 13.51 28.17
C TYR A 229 4.32 12.09 27.62
N LYS A 230 3.08 11.62 27.73
CA LYS A 230 2.55 10.44 27.03
C LYS A 230 1.53 10.90 26.00
N LYS A 231 1.70 10.45 24.75
CA LYS A 231 0.71 10.62 23.68
C LYS A 231 -0.14 9.35 23.60
N LEU A 232 -1.46 9.49 23.44
CA LEU A 232 -2.38 8.35 23.38
C LEU A 232 -1.88 7.29 22.39
N LEU A 233 -2.05 6.02 22.75
CA LEU A 233 -1.55 4.92 21.93
C LEU A 233 -2.25 4.92 20.57
N THR A 234 -1.45 4.84 19.52
CA THR A 234 -1.91 4.67 18.13
C THR A 234 -1.72 3.22 17.68
N PRO A 235 -2.48 2.77 16.67
CA PRO A 235 -2.29 1.45 16.07
C PRO A 235 -0.86 1.31 15.52
N ASN A 236 -0.27 0.14 15.74
CA ASN A 236 0.98 -0.31 15.14
C ASN A 236 1.03 -1.85 15.17
N GLU A 237 2.09 -2.44 14.63
CA GLU A 237 2.25 -3.91 14.55
C GLU A 237 2.14 -4.62 15.91
N ASP A 238 2.65 -4.01 16.99
CA ASP A 238 2.59 -4.58 18.34
C ASP A 238 1.22 -4.35 19.03
N ARG A 239 0.36 -3.48 18.47
CA ARG A 239 -0.95 -3.11 19.03
C ARG A 239 -2.04 -3.13 17.95
N PRO A 240 -2.27 -4.28 17.27
CA PRO A 240 -3.26 -4.39 16.20
C PRO A 240 -4.71 -4.31 16.71
N TYR A 241 -4.90 -4.39 18.03
CA TYR A 241 -6.20 -4.26 18.67
C TYR A 241 -6.70 -2.80 18.76
N ILE A 242 -5.81 -1.82 18.56
CA ILE A 242 -6.17 -0.41 18.52
C ILE A 242 -6.71 -0.10 17.12
N SER A 243 -7.82 0.64 17.05
CA SER A 243 -8.45 0.98 15.79
C SER A 243 -7.60 1.94 14.94
N PRO A 244 -7.62 1.81 13.60
CA PRO A 244 -7.09 2.83 12.69
C PRO A 244 -7.63 4.24 12.94
N VAL A 245 -8.85 4.36 13.48
CA VAL A 245 -9.49 5.67 13.76
C VAL A 245 -8.89 6.36 15.00
N ALA A 246 -8.23 5.61 15.90
CA ALA A 246 -7.51 6.12 17.05
C ALA A 246 -6.12 6.66 16.63
N GLY A 247 -6.15 7.67 15.75
CA GLY A 247 -4.97 8.28 15.14
C GLY A 247 -4.58 9.60 15.82
N ASN A 248 -3.31 9.97 15.67
CA ASN A 248 -2.74 11.21 16.20
C ASN A 248 -2.78 12.39 15.23
N ASN A 249 -3.69 12.38 14.24
CA ASN A 249 -3.77 13.34 13.13
C ASN A 249 -4.43 14.69 13.50
N TYR A 250 -4.36 15.08 14.77
CA TYR A 250 -5.02 16.26 15.32
C TYR A 250 -3.98 17.19 15.96
N LEU A 251 -4.21 18.50 15.84
CA LEU A 251 -3.32 19.51 16.42
C LEU A 251 -3.93 20.05 17.72
N TYR A 252 -3.09 20.30 18.71
CA TYR A 252 -3.58 20.91 19.94
C TYR A 252 -3.88 22.39 19.68
N GLY A 253 -5.06 22.86 20.07
CA GLY A 253 -5.51 24.23 19.84
C GLY A 253 -6.25 24.47 18.50
N GLU A 254 -6.54 23.41 17.72
CA GLU A 254 -7.22 23.52 16.42
C GLU A 254 -8.57 24.28 16.48
N ASP A 255 -9.36 24.07 17.55
CA ASP A 255 -10.61 24.83 17.78
C ASP A 255 -10.35 26.33 18.05
N SER A 256 -9.24 26.68 18.71
CA SER A 256 -8.91 28.07 19.08
C SER A 256 -8.57 28.93 17.87
N ILE A 257 -7.93 28.35 16.85
CA ILE A 257 -7.51 29.07 15.65
C ILE A 257 -8.58 29.10 14.55
N ARG A 258 -9.69 28.35 14.70
CA ARG A 258 -10.70 28.19 13.65
C ARG A 258 -11.31 29.51 13.17
N GLN A 259 -11.47 30.49 14.06
CA GLN A 259 -12.10 31.77 13.73
C GLN A 259 -11.08 32.88 13.49
N ALA A 260 -9.78 32.58 13.57
CA ALA A 260 -8.74 33.57 13.33
C ALA A 260 -8.64 33.90 11.83
N THR A 261 -8.62 35.19 11.51
CA THR A 261 -8.45 35.73 10.15
C THR A 261 -7.21 36.61 10.01
N ASP A 262 -6.75 37.20 11.10
CA ASP A 262 -5.67 38.20 11.05
C ASP A 262 -4.33 37.51 11.32
N TRP A 263 -4.23 36.80 12.44
CA TRP A 263 -3.01 36.08 12.82
C TRP A 263 -3.29 34.90 13.75
N ILE A 264 -2.33 33.97 13.81
CA ILE A 264 -2.30 32.86 14.78
C ILE A 264 -0.93 32.77 15.46
N LEU A 265 -0.90 32.17 16.66
CA LEU A 265 0.32 31.89 17.42
C LEU A 265 0.65 30.39 17.44
N ILE A 266 1.89 30.06 17.09
CA ILE A 266 2.46 28.72 17.29
C ILE A 266 3.37 28.78 18.52
N THR A 267 3.05 27.98 19.53
CA THR A 267 3.82 27.88 20.79
C THR A 267 4.65 26.60 20.84
N GLU A 268 5.70 26.57 21.66
CA GLU A 268 6.53 25.37 21.85
C GLU A 268 5.75 24.23 22.54
N GLY A 269 5.16 24.52 23.71
CA GLY A 269 4.47 23.53 24.52
C GLY A 269 2.95 23.68 24.54
N VAL A 270 2.28 22.62 25.00
CA VAL A 270 0.83 22.62 25.24
C VAL A 270 0.43 23.58 26.35
N THR A 271 1.25 23.72 27.38
CA THR A 271 0.94 24.64 28.48
C THR A 271 0.99 26.09 28.03
N ASP A 272 1.96 26.45 27.18
CA ASP A 272 2.04 27.77 26.56
C ASP A 272 0.82 28.05 25.68
N CYS A 273 0.38 27.05 24.91
CA CYS A 273 -0.83 27.13 24.10
C CYS A 273 -2.07 27.34 24.98
N ILE A 274 -2.21 26.62 26.09
CA ILE A 274 -3.34 26.78 27.00
C ILE A 274 -3.35 28.16 27.63
N THR A 275 -2.20 28.66 28.09
CA THR A 275 -2.11 29.99 28.71
C THR A 275 -2.37 31.10 27.68
N ALA A 276 -1.95 30.94 26.43
CA ALA A 276 -2.32 31.83 25.33
C ALA A 276 -3.83 31.81 25.07
N ILE A 277 -4.45 30.62 24.99
CA ILE A 277 -5.91 30.47 24.84
C ILE A 277 -6.66 31.13 26.01
N GLN A 278 -6.17 30.96 27.24
CA GLN A 278 -6.72 31.62 28.43
C GLN A 278 -6.67 33.14 28.33
N ALA A 279 -5.59 33.69 27.77
CA ALA A 279 -5.46 35.12 27.48
C ALA A 279 -6.33 35.59 26.30
N GLY A 280 -7.03 34.69 25.60
CA GLY A 280 -7.83 35.01 24.42
C GLY A 280 -7.00 35.21 23.16
N ILE A 281 -5.86 34.52 23.06
CA ILE A 281 -4.96 34.52 21.90
C ILE A 281 -5.20 33.23 21.08
N PRO A 282 -5.42 33.32 19.75
CA PRO A 282 -5.62 32.15 18.91
C PRO A 282 -4.30 31.38 18.75
N ALA A 283 -4.19 30.23 19.42
CA ALA A 283 -2.92 29.50 19.52
C ALA A 283 -3.03 28.00 19.21
N MET A 284 -1.94 27.43 18.71
CA MET A 284 -1.76 26.00 18.48
C MET A 284 -0.35 25.53 18.88
N SER A 285 -0.19 24.23 19.17
CA SER A 285 1.11 23.65 19.58
C SER A 285 1.41 22.28 18.97
N PRO A 286 2.69 22.00 18.63
CA PRO A 286 3.17 20.67 18.22
C PRO A 286 3.27 19.66 19.36
N VAL A 287 3.16 20.09 20.63
CA VAL A 287 3.32 19.30 21.87
C VAL A 287 4.73 18.80 22.13
N THR A 288 5.46 18.49 21.06
CA THR A 288 6.90 18.27 20.98
C THR A 288 7.59 19.51 20.42
N THR A 289 8.92 19.50 20.30
CA THR A 289 9.68 20.66 19.77
C THR A 289 9.41 20.98 18.29
N GLN A 290 8.74 20.09 17.55
CA GLN A 290 8.40 20.28 16.14
C GLN A 290 7.10 19.54 15.79
N PHE A 291 6.37 20.05 14.80
CA PHE A 291 5.26 19.35 14.16
C PHE A 291 5.75 18.14 13.37
N ARG A 292 4.86 17.19 13.08
CA ARG A 292 5.18 16.04 12.23
C ARG A 292 5.01 16.44 10.77
N GLU A 293 5.81 15.84 9.89
CA GLU A 293 5.69 16.05 8.44
C GLU A 293 4.28 15.73 7.92
N ALA A 294 3.65 14.67 8.44
CA ALA A 294 2.28 14.31 8.10
C ALA A 294 1.22 15.36 8.46
N ASP A 295 1.55 16.32 9.34
CA ASP A 295 0.65 17.42 9.73
C ASP A 295 0.92 18.71 8.94
N HIS A 296 1.96 18.77 8.09
CA HIS A 296 2.37 20.00 7.39
C HIS A 296 1.25 20.59 6.52
N ASP A 297 0.53 19.77 5.76
CA ASP A 297 -0.56 20.26 4.90
C ASP A 297 -1.69 20.89 5.71
N LYS A 298 -1.99 20.32 6.88
CA LYS A 298 -2.99 20.89 7.80
C LYS A 298 -2.53 22.23 8.37
N ILE A 299 -1.26 22.33 8.75
CA ILE A 299 -0.69 23.57 9.30
C ILE A 299 -0.66 24.65 8.22
N ARG A 300 -0.24 24.32 7.00
CA ARG A 300 -0.28 25.21 5.84
C ARG A 300 -1.70 25.68 5.55
N ALA A 301 -2.68 24.77 5.56
CA ALA A 301 -4.09 25.12 5.36
C ALA A 301 -4.61 26.08 6.44
N ALA A 302 -4.24 25.89 7.70
CA ALA A 302 -4.58 26.82 8.77
C ALA A 302 -3.87 28.17 8.61
N ALA A 303 -2.58 28.16 8.26
CA ALA A 303 -1.76 29.34 8.08
C ALA A 303 -2.19 30.22 6.90
N HIS A 304 -2.63 29.63 5.79
CA HIS A 304 -3.15 30.36 4.62
C HIS A 304 -4.44 31.14 4.88
N ARG A 305 -5.10 30.89 6.01
CA ARG A 305 -6.33 31.61 6.39
C ARG A 305 -6.07 32.92 7.10
N VAL A 306 -4.83 33.15 7.53
CA VAL A 306 -4.43 34.34 8.26
C VAL A 306 -3.38 35.14 7.51
N GLU A 307 -3.29 36.43 7.82
CA GLU A 307 -2.30 37.31 7.21
C GLU A 307 -0.88 37.04 7.75
N THR A 308 -0.75 36.67 9.03
CA THR A 308 0.55 36.45 9.68
C THR A 308 0.53 35.27 10.65
N VAL A 309 1.58 34.45 10.61
CA VAL A 309 1.83 33.42 11.63
C VAL A 309 2.96 33.88 12.55
N TYR A 310 2.69 33.94 13.85
CA TYR A 310 3.69 34.22 14.87
C TYR A 310 4.20 32.91 15.48
N ILE A 311 5.51 32.74 15.60
CA ILE A 311 6.12 31.61 16.29
C ILE A 311 6.81 32.12 17.55
N CYS A 312 6.40 31.61 18.71
CA CYS A 312 6.96 31.96 20.01
C CYS A 312 7.48 30.69 20.70
N ASN A 313 8.81 30.56 20.78
CA ASN A 313 9.48 29.47 21.49
C ASN A 313 10.02 29.92 22.84
N ASP A 314 10.38 28.96 23.70
CA ASP A 314 10.98 29.30 24.97
C ASP A 314 12.35 29.94 24.76
N ASN A 315 12.68 30.93 25.60
CA ASN A 315 13.94 31.63 25.49
C ASN A 315 15.00 30.99 26.42
N GLU A 316 15.67 29.93 25.95
CA GLU A 316 16.68 29.14 26.70
C GLU A 316 18.09 29.09 26.05
N GLU A 317 19.12 28.72 26.82
CA GLU A 317 20.51 28.60 26.30
C GLU A 317 20.74 27.37 25.40
N SER A 318 19.90 26.33 25.49
CA SER A 318 20.12 25.05 24.82
C SER A 318 19.90 25.10 23.29
N GLY A 319 19.10 26.05 22.82
CA GLY A 319 18.78 26.26 21.40
C GLY A 319 17.94 25.17 20.73
N ALA A 320 17.52 24.12 21.44
CA ALA A 320 16.76 23.00 20.87
C ALA A 320 15.36 23.42 20.38
N GLY A 321 14.63 24.23 21.17
CA GLY A 321 13.33 24.79 20.79
C GLY A 321 13.43 25.72 19.58
N LEU A 322 14.49 26.54 19.50
CA LEU A 322 14.72 27.45 18.37
C LEU A 322 14.90 26.70 17.05
N LYS A 323 15.61 25.56 17.05
CA LYS A 323 15.77 24.74 15.84
C LYS A 323 14.43 24.25 15.29
N GLY A 324 13.53 23.80 16.16
CA GLY A 324 12.19 23.35 15.77
C GLY A 324 11.29 24.49 15.29
N ALA A 325 11.40 25.66 15.93
CA ALA A 325 10.72 26.88 15.52
C ALA A 325 11.15 27.33 14.12
N LEU A 326 12.46 27.37 13.85
CA LEU A 326 13.00 27.72 12.52
C LEU A 326 12.63 26.70 11.44
N ALA A 327 12.59 25.41 11.76
CA ALA A 327 12.11 24.40 10.81
C ALA A 327 10.63 24.57 10.46
N THR A 328 9.81 24.96 11.44
CA THR A 328 8.39 25.27 11.23
C THR A 328 8.24 26.54 10.39
N ALA A 329 9.07 27.57 10.65
CA ALA A 329 9.10 28.79 9.88
C ALA A 329 9.46 28.53 8.40
N ASP A 330 10.56 27.82 8.14
CA ASP A 330 11.01 27.44 6.79
C ASP A 330 9.89 26.73 6.00
N MET A 331 9.18 25.79 6.65
CA MET A 331 8.10 25.01 6.04
C MET A 331 6.90 25.88 5.62
N LEU A 332 6.60 26.91 6.40
CA LEU A 332 5.53 27.87 6.14
C LEU A 332 5.94 28.91 5.09
N GLU A 333 7.18 29.40 5.15
CA GLU A 333 7.73 30.32 4.15
C GLU A 333 7.79 29.69 2.76
N GLU A 334 8.16 28.41 2.66
CA GLU A 334 8.11 27.65 1.40
C GLU A 334 6.70 27.62 0.80
N ALA A 335 5.67 27.66 1.64
CA ALA A 335 4.28 27.76 1.20
C ALA A 335 3.83 29.20 0.90
N GLY A 336 4.71 30.20 1.04
CA GLY A 336 4.38 31.62 0.83
C GLY A 336 3.59 32.27 1.96
N VAL A 337 3.64 31.72 3.18
CA VAL A 337 3.02 32.29 4.38
C VAL A 337 3.97 33.32 5.02
N MET A 338 3.44 34.46 5.45
CA MET A 338 4.21 35.44 6.24
C MET A 338 4.40 34.94 7.67
N VAL A 339 5.66 34.81 8.09
CA VAL A 339 6.03 34.31 9.43
C VAL A 339 6.87 35.34 10.18
N LYS A 340 6.54 35.54 11.46
CA LYS A 340 7.31 36.40 12.38
C LYS A 340 7.78 35.63 13.62
N MET A 341 8.99 35.92 14.07
CA MET A 341 9.64 35.24 15.19
C MET A 341 9.56 36.08 16.46
N VAL A 342 8.83 35.58 17.46
CA VAL A 342 8.60 36.29 18.73
C VAL A 342 9.67 35.89 19.74
N THR A 343 10.33 36.88 20.33
CA THR A 343 11.33 36.66 21.38
C THR A 343 10.84 37.21 22.71
N LEU A 344 10.67 36.33 23.70
CA LEU A 344 10.28 36.75 25.05
C LEU A 344 11.45 37.47 25.76
N PRO A 345 11.22 38.63 26.40
CA PRO A 345 12.25 39.37 27.12
C PRO A 345 12.73 38.61 28.36
N ARG A 346 14.05 38.38 28.48
CA ARG A 346 14.65 37.71 29.64
C ARG A 346 14.79 38.67 30.82
N GLY A 347 14.37 38.25 32.02
CA GLY A 347 14.77 38.84 33.30
C GLY A 347 16.16 38.38 33.76
N GLU A 348 16.60 38.74 34.98
CA GLU A 348 17.90 38.32 35.57
C GLU A 348 18.02 36.80 35.85
N GLY A 349 17.05 35.97 35.43
CA GLY A 349 16.98 34.52 35.69
C GLY A 349 17.16 33.63 34.44
N SER A 350 17.30 32.32 34.68
CA SER A 350 17.36 31.26 33.65
C SER A 350 15.99 31.01 33.01
N LYS A 351 15.94 30.79 31.68
CA LYS A 351 14.80 30.38 30.82
C LYS A 351 13.43 31.01 31.17
N ILE A 352 12.92 31.87 30.29
CA ILE A 352 11.52 32.34 30.34
C ILE A 352 10.69 31.59 29.28
N ASP A 353 9.53 31.08 29.68
CA ASP A 353 8.52 30.50 28.79
C ASP A 353 7.29 31.42 28.65
N LEU A 354 6.41 31.14 27.67
CA LEU A 354 5.26 32.00 27.40
C LEU A 354 4.24 31.97 28.55
N ALA A 355 4.08 30.81 29.18
CA ALA A 355 3.20 30.66 30.32
C ALA A 355 3.65 31.54 31.51
N GLU A 356 4.95 31.64 31.78
CA GLU A 356 5.52 32.52 32.79
C GLU A 356 5.37 34.00 32.42
N TYR A 357 5.63 34.36 31.16
CA TYR A 357 5.48 35.73 30.69
C TYR A 357 4.03 36.25 30.86
N LEU A 358 3.04 35.45 30.44
CA LEU A 358 1.62 35.81 30.51
C LEU A 358 1.02 35.80 31.93
N LYS A 359 1.76 35.35 32.95
CA LYS A 359 1.34 35.53 34.36
C LYS A 359 1.43 36.99 34.79
N ASP A 360 2.48 37.68 34.33
CA ASP A 360 2.83 39.02 34.79
C ASP A 360 2.48 40.12 33.77
N HIS A 361 2.08 39.76 32.54
CA HIS A 361 1.79 40.69 31.44
C HIS A 361 0.39 40.47 30.86
N SER A 362 -0.25 41.54 30.39
CA SER A 362 -1.56 41.49 29.75
C SER A 362 -1.48 41.02 28.28
N LYS A 363 -2.65 40.70 27.71
CA LYS A 363 -2.77 40.38 26.27
C LYS A 363 -2.24 41.53 25.41
N GLU A 364 -2.57 42.77 25.75
CA GLU A 364 -2.16 43.96 24.99
C GLU A 364 -0.63 44.17 25.04
N GLU A 365 0.01 43.86 26.17
CA GLU A 365 1.47 43.90 26.30
C GLU A 365 2.13 42.82 25.43
N PHE A 366 1.53 41.63 25.35
CA PHE A 366 2.00 40.57 24.47
C PHE A 366 1.76 40.91 22.99
N GLU A 367 0.61 41.48 22.63
CA GLU A 367 0.32 41.92 21.26
C GLU A 367 1.30 43.03 20.80
N ALA A 368 1.70 43.93 21.69
CA ALA A 368 2.76 44.90 21.40
C ALA A 368 4.11 44.20 21.08
N LEU A 369 4.43 43.10 21.75
CA LEU A 369 5.61 42.28 21.44
C LEU A 369 5.48 41.61 20.06
N LEU A 370 4.28 41.22 19.64
CA LEU A 370 4.03 40.66 18.31
C LEU A 370 4.25 41.72 17.20
N GLU A 371 3.82 42.96 17.42
CA GLU A 371 4.02 44.04 16.45
C GLU A 371 5.51 44.32 16.20
N GLU A 372 6.33 44.28 17.26
CA GLU A 372 7.78 44.46 17.19
C GLU A 372 8.53 43.21 16.70
N ALA A 373 7.86 42.06 16.59
CA ALA A 373 8.50 40.82 16.19
C ALA A 373 9.06 40.91 14.75
N PRO A 374 10.37 40.61 14.56
CA PRO A 374 10.98 40.61 13.25
C PRO A 374 10.41 39.49 12.37
N ASP A 375 10.48 39.69 11.05
CA ASP A 375 10.34 38.57 10.13
C ASP A 375 11.47 37.54 10.35
N THR A 376 11.25 36.34 9.85
CA THR A 376 12.17 35.20 9.90
C THR A 376 13.58 35.53 9.43
N TRP A 377 13.73 36.35 8.38
CA TRP A 377 15.05 36.67 7.81
C TRP A 377 15.83 37.66 8.67
N THR A 378 15.15 38.69 9.15
CA THR A 378 15.69 39.68 10.09
C THR A 378 16.10 38.97 11.38
N PHE A 379 15.24 38.07 11.87
CA PHE A 379 15.55 37.26 13.04
C PHE A 379 16.80 36.39 12.82
N LYS A 380 16.90 35.64 11.73
CA LYS A 380 18.09 34.82 11.42
C LYS A 380 19.36 35.68 11.25
N LEU A 381 19.23 36.87 10.67
CA LEU A 381 20.34 37.82 10.48
C LEU A 381 20.90 38.32 11.82
N GLU A 382 20.02 38.69 12.77
CA GLU A 382 20.39 39.17 14.10
C GLU A 382 21.16 38.13 14.93
N GLN A 383 20.90 36.84 14.71
CA GLN A 383 21.60 35.74 15.37
C GLN A 383 23.05 35.55 14.87
N ILE A 384 23.45 36.21 13.78
CA ILE A 384 24.79 36.06 13.20
C ILE A 384 25.77 37.02 13.88
N GLU A 385 26.76 36.47 14.59
CA GLU A 385 27.89 37.25 15.08
C GLU A 385 28.75 37.78 13.92
N VAL A 386 28.93 39.11 13.88
CA VAL A 386 29.66 39.78 12.81
C VAL A 386 31.18 39.72 13.06
N PRO A 387 31.98 39.03 12.22
CA PRO A 387 33.43 38.95 12.42
C PRO A 387 34.13 40.29 12.21
N GLN A 388 35.21 40.54 12.95
CA GLN A 388 36.03 41.75 12.81
C GLN A 388 36.70 41.88 11.42
N ARG A 389 37.06 40.77 10.77
CA ARG A 389 37.79 40.75 9.50
C ARG A 389 36.84 40.75 8.30
N THR A 390 37.09 41.65 7.34
CA THR A 390 36.28 41.79 6.12
C THR A 390 36.15 40.49 5.31
N ARG A 391 37.20 39.67 5.22
CA ARG A 391 37.17 38.39 4.50
C ARG A 391 36.15 37.40 5.09
N ASP A 392 36.08 37.35 6.42
CA ASP A 392 35.22 36.39 7.14
C ASP A 392 33.76 36.85 7.09
N LYS A 393 33.50 38.17 7.10
CA LYS A 393 32.17 38.75 6.83
C LYS A 393 31.60 38.28 5.49
N VAL A 394 32.42 38.29 4.43
CA VAL A 394 32.00 37.88 3.08
C VAL A 394 31.66 36.39 3.00
N ALA A 395 32.39 35.53 3.72
CA ALA A 395 32.13 34.08 3.72
C ALA A 395 30.81 33.74 4.42
N ILE A 396 30.54 34.36 5.57
CA ILE A 396 29.29 34.17 6.32
C ILE A 396 28.09 34.71 5.52
N LEU A 397 28.26 35.88 4.91
CA LEU A 397 27.23 36.48 4.05
C LEU A 397 26.85 35.57 2.88
N LYS A 398 27.84 34.94 2.22
CA LYS A 398 27.57 33.96 1.14
C LYS A 398 26.77 32.76 1.64
N ARG A 399 27.09 32.25 2.83
CA ARG A 399 26.37 31.11 3.43
C ARG A 399 24.92 31.49 3.75
N PHE A 400 24.71 32.64 4.39
CA PHE A 400 23.38 33.15 4.73
C PHE A 400 22.49 33.34 3.49
N ILE A 401 23.02 33.92 2.41
CA ILE A 401 22.27 34.10 1.16
C ILE A 401 21.88 32.74 0.54
N ALA A 402 22.78 31.75 0.59
CA ALA A 402 22.56 30.44 -0.03
C ALA A 402 21.62 29.53 0.77
N GLU A 403 21.76 29.51 2.10
CA GLU A 403 21.08 28.55 2.98
C GLU A 403 19.81 29.15 3.61
N ASP A 404 19.84 30.41 4.04
CA ASP A 404 18.80 31.01 4.89
C ASP A 404 17.82 31.90 4.13
N LEU A 405 18.20 32.45 2.96
CA LEU A 405 17.34 33.27 2.09
C LEU A 405 16.75 32.49 0.91
N LYS A 406 16.78 31.15 0.92
CA LYS A 406 16.39 30.28 -0.22
C LYS A 406 14.98 30.53 -0.77
N TYR A 407 13.97 30.80 0.07
CA TYR A 407 12.55 30.81 -0.32
C TYR A 407 11.92 32.18 -0.63
N LYS A 408 12.64 33.29 -0.45
CA LYS A 408 12.15 34.65 -0.74
C LYS A 408 12.14 34.93 -2.26
N GLY A 409 11.31 35.83 -2.77
CA GLY A 409 11.41 36.30 -4.16
C GLY A 409 12.74 37.02 -4.44
N GLU A 410 13.27 36.99 -5.67
CA GLU A 410 14.56 37.61 -6.00
C GLU A 410 14.62 39.12 -5.70
N ILE A 411 13.52 39.85 -5.90
CA ILE A 411 13.41 41.29 -5.63
C ILE A 411 13.54 41.56 -4.14
N ASP A 412 12.71 40.86 -3.37
CA ASP A 412 12.65 40.90 -1.92
C ASP A 412 13.99 40.49 -1.26
N LYS A 413 14.70 39.49 -1.84
CA LYS A 413 16.07 39.15 -1.42
C LYS A 413 17.04 40.30 -1.69
N ARG A 414 16.98 40.91 -2.89
CA ARG A 414 17.90 41.99 -3.28
C ARG A 414 17.69 43.24 -2.44
N GLU A 415 16.45 43.58 -2.09
CA GLU A 415 16.15 44.72 -1.23
C GLU A 415 16.69 44.48 0.19
N PHE A 416 16.32 43.36 0.81
CA PHE A 416 16.79 42.97 2.13
C PHE A 416 18.32 42.90 2.25
N ILE A 417 19.00 42.40 1.22
CA ILE A 417 20.47 42.35 1.18
C ILE A 417 21.07 43.76 1.10
N LYS A 418 20.42 44.70 0.42
CA LYS A 418 20.91 46.09 0.28
C LYS A 418 20.60 46.95 1.50
N SER A 419 19.53 46.68 2.24
CA SER A 419 19.20 47.39 3.47
C SER A 419 19.83 46.69 4.69
N ASP A 420 19.14 45.67 5.20
CA ASP A 420 19.32 45.12 6.54
C ASP A 420 20.66 44.39 6.67
N VAL A 421 21.01 43.59 5.66
CA VAL A 421 22.28 42.85 5.65
C VAL A 421 23.48 43.79 5.51
N ALA A 422 23.35 44.84 4.70
CA ALA A 422 24.43 45.83 4.51
C ALA A 422 24.72 46.58 5.81
N GLU A 423 23.66 46.96 6.52
CA GLU A 423 23.70 47.64 7.80
C GLU A 423 24.28 46.73 8.89
N HIS A 424 23.75 45.51 9.07
CA HIS A 424 24.17 44.56 10.12
C HIS A 424 25.67 44.24 10.03
N PHE A 425 26.17 43.96 8.83
CA PHE A 425 27.60 43.65 8.64
C PHE A 425 28.50 44.88 8.53
N GLY A 426 27.94 46.10 8.44
CA GLY A 426 28.66 47.36 8.28
C GLY A 426 29.50 47.40 7.00
N VAL A 427 28.99 46.85 5.90
CA VAL A 427 29.71 46.73 4.61
C VAL A 427 29.12 47.73 3.62
N LYS A 428 30.00 48.41 2.85
CA LYS A 428 29.55 49.33 1.79
C LYS A 428 28.84 48.57 0.66
N GLN A 429 27.93 49.23 -0.04
CA GLN A 429 27.12 48.67 -1.15
C GLN A 429 27.96 48.01 -2.27
N GLY A 430 29.18 48.49 -2.55
CA GLY A 430 30.05 47.95 -3.60
C GLY A 430 30.39 46.46 -3.42
N PRO A 431 31.05 46.06 -2.33
CA PRO A 431 31.34 44.67 -2.01
C PRO A 431 30.11 43.75 -1.97
N ILE A 432 28.94 44.25 -1.56
CA ILE A 432 27.68 43.48 -1.52
C ILE A 432 27.19 43.18 -2.94
N ASN A 433 27.24 44.16 -3.85
CA ASN A 433 26.93 43.95 -5.27
C ASN A 433 27.89 42.95 -5.94
N ASP A 434 29.17 42.93 -5.54
CA ASP A 434 30.14 41.96 -6.04
C ASP A 434 29.84 40.53 -5.53
N ILE A 435 29.32 40.41 -4.30
CA ILE A 435 28.88 39.12 -3.72
C ILE A 435 27.58 38.64 -4.37
N LEU A 436 26.62 39.54 -4.59
CA LEU A 436 25.39 39.25 -5.35
C LEU A 436 25.71 38.79 -6.78
N LYS A 437 26.65 39.47 -7.46
CA LYS A 437 27.17 39.03 -8.77
C LYS A 437 27.86 37.67 -8.69
N ALA A 438 28.66 37.41 -7.65
CA ALA A 438 29.34 36.14 -7.48
C ALA A 438 28.42 34.97 -7.08
N ALA A 439 27.33 35.24 -6.35
CA ALA A 439 26.30 34.27 -6.00
C ALA A 439 25.41 33.96 -7.22
N ALA A 440 25.06 34.98 -8.01
CA ALA A 440 24.42 34.80 -9.32
C ALA A 440 25.31 34.01 -10.29
N CYS A 441 26.63 34.24 -10.30
CA CYS A 441 27.59 33.48 -11.11
C CYS A 441 27.76 32.00 -10.69
N ALA A 442 27.33 31.60 -9.49
CA ALA A 442 27.38 30.20 -9.04
C ALA A 442 26.09 29.43 -9.38
N ALA A 443 24.97 30.13 -9.59
CA ALA A 443 23.71 29.58 -10.04
C ALA A 443 23.51 29.63 -11.57
N ALA A 444 24.23 30.52 -12.26
CA ALA A 444 24.16 30.69 -13.70
C ALA A 444 25.43 30.16 -14.37
N VAL A 445 25.41 28.88 -14.74
CA VAL A 445 26.13 28.42 -15.93
C VAL A 445 25.07 28.26 -17.01
N GLU A 446 25.30 28.97 -18.12
CA GLU A 446 24.48 29.07 -19.34
C GLU A 446 23.24 29.97 -19.22
N ASP A 447 23.40 31.25 -19.54
CA ASP A 447 22.80 31.76 -20.78
C ASP A 447 23.42 33.11 -21.20
N ASP A 448 23.88 33.14 -22.44
CA ASP A 448 24.26 34.34 -23.17
C ASP A 448 23.01 34.71 -23.99
N GLU A 449 22.16 35.65 -23.57
CA GLU A 449 21.33 36.39 -24.52
C GLU A 449 20.55 37.61 -23.97
N ARG A 450 20.44 38.58 -24.88
CA ARG A 450 19.47 39.68 -25.04
C ARG A 450 18.25 39.65 -24.11
N GLU A 451 17.88 40.81 -23.56
CA GLU A 451 16.57 41.07 -22.93
C GLU A 451 15.42 40.57 -23.82
N ILE A 452 14.88 39.38 -23.53
CA ILE A 452 13.70 38.83 -24.20
C ILE A 452 12.48 39.52 -23.59
N SER A 453 11.82 40.37 -24.36
CA SER A 453 10.57 41.02 -23.93
C SER A 453 9.38 40.09 -24.16
N PHE A 454 8.80 39.58 -23.07
CA PHE A 454 7.58 38.76 -23.09
C PHE A 454 6.29 39.57 -23.35
N PHE A 455 6.38 40.90 -23.36
CA PHE A 455 5.25 41.78 -23.62
C PHE A 455 5.39 42.47 -24.98
N ASP A 456 4.28 42.83 -25.61
CA ASP A 456 4.27 43.72 -26.76
C ASP A 456 4.33 45.20 -26.33
N ASP A 457 4.45 46.10 -27.31
CA ASP A 457 4.49 47.56 -27.09
C ASP A 457 3.20 48.12 -26.45
N SER A 458 2.14 47.30 -26.36
CA SER A 458 0.86 47.61 -25.73
C SER A 458 0.69 46.92 -24.37
N HIS A 459 1.77 46.38 -23.78
CA HIS A 459 1.79 45.63 -22.51
C HIS A 459 0.90 44.37 -22.49
N ARG A 460 0.66 43.74 -23.64
CA ARG A 460 0.01 42.42 -23.70
C ARG A 460 1.07 41.34 -23.71
N LEU A 461 0.84 40.27 -22.95
CA LEU A 461 1.71 39.10 -22.94
C LEU A 461 1.78 38.49 -24.35
N LYS A 462 2.95 37.95 -24.71
CA LYS A 462 3.19 37.09 -25.87
C LYS A 462 3.36 35.65 -25.36
N PRO A 463 2.27 34.87 -25.16
CA PRO A 463 2.35 33.54 -24.56
C PRO A 463 3.21 32.58 -25.36
N GLU A 464 3.29 32.76 -26.68
CA GLU A 464 4.15 31.96 -27.55
C GLU A 464 5.64 32.17 -27.25
N THR A 465 6.08 33.42 -27.09
CA THR A 465 7.49 33.72 -26.76
C THR A 465 7.88 33.14 -25.42
N LEU A 466 7.01 33.28 -24.41
CA LEU A 466 7.25 32.72 -23.09
C LEU A 466 7.22 31.18 -23.10
N ALA A 467 6.32 30.56 -23.85
CA ALA A 467 6.30 29.11 -24.01
C ALA A 467 7.55 28.56 -24.71
N LEU A 468 8.03 29.25 -25.75
CA LEU A 468 9.28 28.88 -26.44
C LEU A 468 10.48 28.99 -25.50
N HIS A 469 10.55 30.06 -24.71
CA HIS A 469 11.61 30.23 -23.70
C HIS A 469 11.61 29.10 -22.66
N LEU A 470 10.44 28.71 -22.14
CA LEU A 470 10.33 27.56 -21.23
C LEU A 470 10.75 26.25 -21.90
N MET A 471 10.41 26.06 -23.18
CA MET A 471 10.78 24.86 -23.95
C MET A 471 12.26 24.83 -24.37
N GLU A 472 12.97 25.96 -24.32
CA GLU A 472 14.42 26.03 -24.51
C GLU A 472 15.17 25.52 -23.27
N GLN A 473 14.67 25.89 -22.08
CA GLN A 473 15.26 25.52 -20.79
C GLN A 473 14.87 24.12 -20.32
N ASP A 474 13.61 23.73 -20.57
CA ASP A 474 13.02 22.48 -20.10
C ASP A 474 12.44 21.67 -21.26
N ARG A 475 12.39 20.34 -21.08
CA ARG A 475 11.82 19.43 -22.07
C ARG A 475 10.47 18.92 -21.60
N PHE A 476 9.47 19.07 -22.46
CA PHE A 476 8.09 18.67 -22.18
C PHE A 476 7.56 17.76 -23.27
N ILE A 477 6.68 16.84 -22.88
CA ILE A 477 5.82 16.08 -23.78
C ILE A 477 4.38 16.19 -23.28
N THR A 478 3.40 16.20 -24.18
CA THR A 478 1.98 16.27 -23.85
C THR A 478 1.27 15.04 -24.41
N MET A 479 0.63 14.27 -23.55
CA MET A 479 -0.14 13.10 -23.99
C MET A 479 -1.35 13.55 -24.81
N ALA A 480 -1.48 13.04 -26.04
CA ALA A 480 -2.50 13.51 -26.98
C ALA A 480 -3.94 13.18 -26.55
N ASP A 481 -4.14 12.12 -25.74
CA ASP A 481 -5.45 11.58 -25.36
C ASP A 481 -6.11 12.34 -24.20
N ASN A 482 -5.33 12.74 -23.19
CA ASN A 482 -5.83 13.47 -22.02
C ASN A 482 -5.24 14.88 -21.87
N GLY A 483 -4.28 15.25 -22.72
CA GLY A 483 -3.65 16.57 -22.70
C GLY A 483 -2.73 16.82 -21.51
N ARG A 484 -2.34 15.79 -20.75
CA ARG A 484 -1.47 15.93 -19.58
C ARG A 484 -0.03 16.19 -20.01
N ILE A 485 0.60 17.20 -19.41
CA ILE A 485 1.98 17.58 -19.68
C ILE A 485 2.92 16.81 -18.75
N TYR A 486 3.94 16.20 -19.32
CA TYR A 486 5.05 15.60 -18.63
C TYR A 486 6.30 16.43 -18.86
N ARG A 487 7.14 16.53 -17.83
CA ARG A 487 8.40 17.27 -17.85
C ARG A 487 9.57 16.32 -17.64
N TYR A 488 10.63 16.53 -18.38
CA TYR A 488 11.88 15.81 -18.18
C TYR A 488 12.58 16.27 -16.89
N CYS A 489 12.86 15.33 -16.00
CA CYS A 489 13.55 15.57 -14.74
C CYS A 489 14.49 14.38 -14.47
N LYS A 490 15.81 14.64 -14.37
CA LYS A 490 16.81 13.64 -13.96
C LYS A 490 16.72 12.27 -14.68
N GLY A 491 16.45 12.27 -15.99
CA GLY A 491 16.42 11.06 -16.82
C GLY A 491 15.02 10.49 -17.10
N VAL A 492 13.95 11.04 -16.50
CA VAL A 492 12.58 10.54 -16.64
C VAL A 492 11.58 11.68 -16.88
N TYR A 493 10.52 11.40 -17.63
CA TYR A 493 9.40 12.30 -17.83
C TYR A 493 8.35 12.07 -16.74
N VAL A 494 8.17 13.06 -15.88
CA VAL A 494 7.23 13.05 -14.74
C VAL A 494 5.98 13.87 -15.05
N PRO A 495 4.79 13.47 -14.55
CA PRO A 495 3.50 14.05 -14.95
C PRO A 495 3.12 15.30 -14.13
N ASP A 496 4.08 16.20 -13.90
CA ASP A 496 3.97 17.45 -13.11
C ASP A 496 4.08 18.73 -13.95
N GLY A 497 4.08 18.60 -15.29
CA GLY A 497 4.48 19.68 -16.19
C GLY A 497 3.58 20.92 -16.13
N GLU A 498 2.28 20.76 -15.88
CA GLU A 498 1.36 21.91 -15.74
C GLU A 498 1.66 22.73 -14.48
N ASP A 499 1.87 22.08 -13.34
CA ASP A 499 2.23 22.73 -12.08
C ASP A 499 3.59 23.43 -12.18
N PHE A 500 4.56 22.77 -12.82
CA PHE A 500 5.86 23.37 -13.11
C PHE A 500 5.75 24.62 -13.99
N ILE A 501 5.00 24.53 -15.09
CA ILE A 501 4.78 25.68 -15.99
C ILE A 501 4.06 26.81 -15.25
N ASN A 502 3.05 26.50 -14.43
CA ASN A 502 2.34 27.50 -13.64
C ASN A 502 3.31 28.26 -12.73
N SER A 503 4.12 27.55 -11.95
CA SER A 503 5.11 28.17 -11.07
C SER A 503 6.14 29.00 -11.85
N LYS A 504 6.68 28.47 -12.96
CA LYS A 504 7.69 29.17 -13.76
C LYS A 504 7.14 30.41 -14.47
N VAL A 505 5.90 30.36 -14.97
CA VAL A 505 5.25 31.53 -15.58
C VAL A 505 5.01 32.63 -14.55
N LEU A 506 4.56 32.27 -13.34
CA LEU A 506 4.37 33.25 -12.27
C LEU A 506 5.70 33.84 -11.79
N GLU A 507 6.74 33.02 -11.72
CA GLU A 507 8.11 33.47 -11.42
C GLU A 507 8.64 34.46 -12.48
N LEU A 508 8.51 34.13 -13.77
CA LEU A 508 9.04 34.98 -14.87
C LEU A 508 8.24 36.27 -15.11
N LEU A 509 6.96 36.28 -14.74
CA LEU A 509 6.08 37.44 -14.92
C LEU A 509 5.91 38.28 -13.66
N GLU A 510 6.34 37.80 -12.50
CA GLU A 510 6.27 38.48 -11.20
C GLU A 510 4.86 39.08 -10.96
N ASP A 511 4.77 40.38 -10.63
CA ASP A 511 3.52 41.11 -10.36
C ASP A 511 2.55 41.17 -11.56
N ALA A 512 3.05 40.95 -12.78
CA ALA A 512 2.22 40.88 -13.98
C ALA A 512 1.63 39.47 -14.22
N GLY A 513 2.08 38.47 -13.45
CA GLY A 513 1.58 37.10 -13.47
C GLY A 513 0.10 37.01 -13.12
N ARG A 514 -0.68 36.29 -13.92
CA ARG A 514 -2.10 36.03 -13.69
C ARG A 514 -2.42 34.62 -14.15
N GLN A 515 -3.38 33.95 -13.51
CA GLN A 515 -3.83 32.61 -13.88
C GLN A 515 -4.15 32.44 -15.39
N ARG A 516 -4.76 33.46 -16.01
CA ARG A 516 -5.03 33.46 -17.46
C ARG A 516 -3.76 33.32 -18.31
N HIS A 517 -2.64 33.90 -17.88
CA HIS A 517 -1.36 33.85 -18.60
C HIS A 517 -0.78 32.43 -18.54
N CYS A 518 -0.88 31.77 -17.39
CA CYS A 518 -0.46 30.39 -17.23
C CYS A 518 -1.27 29.46 -18.14
N ILE A 519 -2.59 29.62 -18.18
CA ILE A 519 -3.48 28.86 -19.08
C ILE A 519 -3.07 29.07 -20.55
N GLU A 520 -2.82 30.32 -20.96
CA GLU A 520 -2.39 30.64 -22.32
C GLU A 520 -1.05 29.98 -22.68
N VAL A 521 -0.06 30.02 -21.78
CA VAL A 521 1.26 29.39 -21.99
C VAL A 521 1.14 27.86 -22.01
N ILE A 522 0.39 27.26 -21.08
CA ILE A 522 0.10 25.83 -21.05
C ILE A 522 -0.49 25.39 -22.39
N HIS A 523 -1.47 26.13 -22.92
CA HIS A 523 -2.03 25.84 -24.24
C HIS A 523 -0.98 25.88 -25.36
N GLN A 524 -0.04 26.83 -25.32
CA GLN A 524 1.06 26.90 -26.30
C GLN A 524 2.02 25.70 -26.19
N VAL A 525 2.36 25.27 -24.97
CA VAL A 525 3.21 24.09 -24.74
C VAL A 525 2.48 22.82 -25.20
N LYS A 526 1.21 22.63 -24.82
CA LYS A 526 0.39 21.48 -25.25
C LYS A 526 0.35 21.34 -26.78
N ASN A 527 0.17 22.45 -27.49
CA ASN A 527 0.07 22.42 -28.95
C ASN A 527 1.38 22.04 -29.65
N ARG A 528 2.54 22.26 -29.01
CA ARG A 528 3.87 22.01 -29.61
C ARG A 528 4.50 20.69 -29.19
N THR A 529 4.07 20.10 -28.07
CA THR A 529 4.74 18.94 -27.44
C THR A 529 3.90 17.66 -27.48
N ARG A 530 2.83 17.64 -28.29
CA ARG A 530 1.88 16.52 -28.38
C ARG A 530 2.51 15.23 -28.91
N ILE A 531 2.27 14.12 -28.20
CA ILE A 531 2.69 12.76 -28.57
C ILE A 531 1.57 11.75 -28.23
N ASN A 532 1.39 10.70 -29.03
CA ASN A 532 0.49 9.60 -28.66
C ASN A 532 1.23 8.61 -27.76
N ARG A 533 0.50 7.98 -26.82
CA ARG A 533 1.08 6.94 -25.95
C ARG A 533 1.71 5.79 -26.73
N THR A 534 1.11 5.43 -27.87
CA THR A 534 1.59 4.37 -28.77
C THR A 534 2.93 4.72 -29.45
N ASP A 535 3.31 6.00 -29.47
CA ASP A 535 4.55 6.47 -30.07
C ASP A 535 5.71 6.41 -29.07
N ILE A 536 5.42 6.25 -27.77
CA ILE A 536 6.42 6.04 -26.72
C ILE A 536 6.89 4.59 -26.80
N LYS A 537 7.99 4.38 -27.54
CA LYS A 537 8.66 3.08 -27.67
C LYS A 537 9.95 3.10 -26.88
N GLN A 538 9.91 2.55 -25.67
CA GLN A 538 11.12 2.33 -24.88
C GLN A 538 11.84 1.09 -25.39
N ASP A 539 13.15 1.22 -25.63
CA ASP A 539 14.00 0.10 -25.99
C ASP A 539 14.23 -0.78 -24.76
N ILE A 540 13.86 -2.06 -24.85
CA ILE A 540 14.03 -3.03 -23.76
C ILE A 540 15.51 -3.25 -23.38
N ASN A 541 16.45 -2.83 -24.24
CA ASN A 541 17.89 -2.89 -23.96
C ASN A 541 18.39 -1.67 -23.17
N ARG A 542 17.55 -0.65 -22.95
CA ARG A 542 17.92 0.58 -22.26
C ARG A 542 17.07 0.73 -21.00
N ILE A 543 17.73 0.74 -19.84
CA ILE A 543 17.06 0.84 -18.54
C ILE A 543 17.46 2.17 -17.88
N CYS A 544 16.48 3.00 -17.53
CA CYS A 544 16.74 4.28 -16.85
C CYS A 544 16.94 4.06 -15.34
N LEU A 545 18.10 4.46 -14.84
CA LEU A 545 18.55 4.36 -13.44
C LEU A 545 18.78 5.76 -12.86
N LEU A 546 19.08 5.89 -11.56
CA LEU A 546 19.31 7.22 -10.95
C LEU A 546 20.54 7.93 -11.53
N ASN A 547 21.62 7.18 -11.78
CA ASN A 547 22.90 7.72 -12.23
C ASN A 547 23.14 7.65 -13.75
N GLY A 548 22.19 7.16 -14.55
CA GLY A 548 22.28 7.13 -16.01
C GLY A 548 21.35 6.12 -16.67
N ILE A 549 21.54 5.87 -17.96
CA ILE A 549 20.82 4.87 -18.75
C ILE A 549 21.73 3.66 -18.93
N TYR A 550 21.36 2.53 -18.34
CA TYR A 550 22.08 1.27 -18.49
C TYR A 550 21.74 0.60 -19.82
N ASN A 551 22.76 0.34 -20.63
CA ASN A 551 22.64 -0.35 -21.90
C ASN A 551 22.97 -1.84 -21.70
N ARG A 552 21.96 -2.70 -21.75
CA ARG A 552 22.08 -4.16 -21.57
C ARG A 552 22.98 -4.81 -22.61
N THR A 553 22.95 -4.33 -23.85
CA THR A 553 23.76 -4.89 -24.94
C THR A 553 25.26 -4.65 -24.75
N THR A 554 25.65 -3.49 -24.22
CA THR A 554 27.06 -3.14 -24.00
C THR A 554 27.52 -3.38 -22.56
N GLY A 555 26.59 -3.49 -21.61
CA GLY A 555 26.85 -3.54 -20.18
C GLY A 555 27.36 -2.22 -19.61
N GLN A 556 27.14 -1.09 -20.29
CA GLN A 556 27.68 0.22 -19.92
C GLN A 556 26.59 1.19 -19.48
N LEU A 557 26.98 2.14 -18.62
CA LEU A 557 26.13 3.25 -18.19
C LEU A 557 26.39 4.47 -19.08
N GLU A 558 25.34 4.95 -19.73
CA GLU A 558 25.35 6.15 -20.56
C GLU A 558 24.72 7.33 -19.80
N PRO A 559 25.09 8.59 -20.09
CA PRO A 559 24.44 9.76 -19.50
C PRO A 559 22.95 9.81 -19.85
N HIS A 560 22.16 10.36 -18.93
CA HIS A 560 20.75 10.66 -19.18
C HIS A 560 20.57 11.58 -20.38
N THR A 561 19.56 11.31 -21.20
CA THR A 561 19.19 12.15 -22.35
C THR A 561 17.68 12.38 -22.41
N PRO A 562 17.23 13.63 -22.65
CA PRO A 562 15.81 13.93 -22.85
C PRO A 562 15.27 13.47 -24.22
N ASP A 563 16.15 13.10 -25.15
CA ASP A 563 15.78 12.66 -26.49
C ASP A 563 15.15 11.25 -26.49
N GLU A 564 15.38 10.48 -25.44
CA GLU A 564 14.73 9.19 -25.19
C GLU A 564 13.66 9.33 -24.09
N ILE A 565 12.46 8.84 -24.37
CA ILE A 565 11.31 9.04 -23.49
C ILE A 565 11.18 7.87 -22.51
N PHE A 566 11.76 8.04 -21.34
CA PHE A 566 11.48 7.21 -20.17
C PHE A 566 10.36 7.82 -19.34
N ILE A 567 9.33 7.03 -18.99
CA ILE A 567 8.27 7.41 -18.04
C ILE A 567 8.36 6.60 -16.73
N THR A 568 9.40 5.77 -16.61
CA THR A 568 9.73 4.93 -15.47
C THR A 568 11.24 5.00 -15.25
N GLN A 569 11.67 5.11 -13.99
CA GLN A 569 13.08 5.12 -13.59
C GLN A 569 13.24 4.24 -12.36
N LEU A 570 14.24 3.37 -12.33
CA LEU A 570 14.51 2.53 -11.16
C LEU A 570 15.31 3.33 -10.11
N PRO A 571 15.06 3.12 -8.80
CA PRO A 571 15.68 3.86 -7.70
C PRO A 571 17.09 3.32 -7.38
N ILE A 572 17.88 3.02 -8.41
CA ILE A 572 19.15 2.30 -8.31
C ILE A 572 20.27 3.16 -8.90
N GLU A 573 21.39 3.26 -8.21
CA GLU A 573 22.64 3.73 -8.78
C GLU A 573 23.47 2.54 -9.24
N TYR A 574 23.74 2.43 -10.55
CA TYR A 574 24.53 1.33 -11.09
C TYR A 574 25.98 1.40 -10.61
N ASP A 575 26.42 0.34 -9.93
CA ASP A 575 27.83 0.06 -9.64
C ASP A 575 28.17 -1.36 -10.14
N PRO A 576 29.05 -1.52 -11.15
CA PRO A 576 29.42 -2.83 -11.69
C PRO A 576 30.13 -3.76 -10.68
N LYS A 577 30.52 -3.26 -9.50
CA LYS A 577 31.16 -4.05 -8.43
C LYS A 577 30.22 -4.41 -7.29
N ALA A 578 29.00 -3.87 -7.27
CA ALA A 578 28.05 -4.16 -6.21
C ALA A 578 27.64 -5.64 -6.21
N THR A 579 27.43 -6.19 -5.01
CA THR A 579 26.97 -7.57 -4.77
C THR A 579 25.84 -7.56 -3.74
N CYS A 580 25.01 -8.60 -3.75
CA CYS A 580 23.81 -8.70 -2.89
C CYS A 580 23.81 -9.93 -1.95
N PRO A 581 24.81 -10.09 -1.07
CA PRO A 581 24.93 -11.27 -0.23
C PRO A 581 23.78 -11.47 0.78
N ALA A 582 23.11 -10.41 1.24
CA ALA A 582 21.97 -10.54 2.13
C ALA A 582 20.74 -11.06 1.37
N ILE A 583 20.49 -10.55 0.16
CA ILE A 583 19.42 -11.04 -0.71
C ILE A 583 19.66 -12.49 -1.12
N ASP A 584 20.90 -12.86 -1.45
CA ASP A 584 21.26 -14.23 -1.81
C ASP A 584 20.95 -15.22 -0.69
N ARG A 585 21.28 -14.84 0.54
CA ARG A 585 20.95 -15.64 1.72
C ARG A 585 19.44 -15.76 1.88
N PHE A 586 18.72 -14.65 1.82
CA PHE A 586 17.26 -14.62 1.95
C PHE A 586 16.58 -15.54 0.93
N LEU A 587 16.92 -15.43 -0.36
CA LEU A 587 16.33 -16.27 -1.41
C LEU A 587 16.62 -17.76 -1.15
N SER A 588 17.82 -18.11 -0.72
CA SER A 588 18.18 -19.51 -0.39
C SER A 588 17.48 -20.05 0.85
N GLU A 589 17.03 -19.18 1.76
CA GLU A 589 16.30 -19.57 2.96
C GLU A 589 14.82 -19.79 2.66
N VAL A 590 14.21 -18.96 1.80
CA VAL A 590 12.75 -18.96 1.59
C VAL A 590 12.27 -19.78 0.38
N LEU A 591 13.13 -19.99 -0.62
CA LEU A 591 12.80 -20.72 -1.86
C LEU A 591 13.50 -22.07 -1.94
N ARG A 592 12.99 -22.95 -2.82
CA ARG A 592 13.74 -24.15 -3.24
C ARG A 592 14.88 -23.74 -4.17
N PRO A 593 16.00 -24.50 -4.19
CA PRO A 593 17.12 -24.20 -5.08
C PRO A 593 16.72 -24.02 -6.55
N ASP A 594 15.77 -24.83 -7.02
CA ASP A 594 15.29 -24.83 -8.40
C ASP A 594 14.41 -23.60 -8.72
N ASP A 595 13.79 -22.96 -7.72
CA ASP A 595 12.91 -21.79 -7.88
C ASP A 595 13.66 -20.44 -7.83
N ILE A 596 14.91 -20.44 -7.35
CA ILE A 596 15.71 -19.21 -7.20
C ILE A 596 15.97 -18.55 -8.56
N GLU A 597 16.30 -19.36 -9.58
CA GLU A 597 16.53 -18.88 -10.94
C GLU A 597 15.27 -18.22 -11.51
N THR A 598 14.12 -18.88 -11.41
CA THR A 598 12.82 -18.35 -11.81
C THR A 598 12.50 -17.03 -11.12
N VAL A 599 12.78 -16.89 -9.82
CA VAL A 599 12.56 -15.61 -9.10
C VAL A 599 13.50 -14.51 -9.57
N LEU A 600 14.76 -14.81 -9.87
CA LEU A 600 15.70 -13.82 -10.43
C LEU A 600 15.29 -13.40 -11.85
N GLU A 601 14.78 -14.32 -12.67
CA GLU A 601 14.17 -14.03 -13.97
C GLU A 601 12.95 -13.12 -13.81
N ILE A 602 12.05 -13.39 -12.85
CA ILE A 602 10.87 -12.55 -12.56
C ILE A 602 11.32 -11.11 -12.21
N ILE A 603 12.30 -10.97 -11.31
CA ILE A 603 12.81 -9.65 -10.89
C ILE A 603 13.47 -8.93 -12.06
N GLY A 604 14.30 -9.62 -12.84
CA GLY A 604 14.95 -9.05 -14.03
C GLY A 604 13.93 -8.60 -15.07
N TYR A 605 12.91 -9.42 -15.35
CA TYR A 605 11.86 -9.06 -16.29
C TYR A 605 11.06 -7.83 -15.84
N CYS A 606 10.98 -7.59 -14.52
CA CYS A 606 10.39 -6.39 -13.98
C CYS A 606 11.15 -5.09 -14.30
N THR A 607 12.38 -5.13 -14.80
CA THR A 607 13.17 -3.90 -15.09
C THR A 607 12.97 -3.34 -16.49
N VAL A 608 12.33 -4.08 -17.40
CA VAL A 608 12.13 -3.67 -18.81
C VAL A 608 10.65 -3.51 -19.12
N PRO A 609 10.21 -2.65 -20.04
CA PRO A 609 8.79 -2.48 -20.37
C PRO A 609 8.31 -3.53 -21.40
N ASP A 610 8.49 -4.82 -21.09
CA ASP A 610 8.08 -5.94 -21.95
C ASP A 610 7.07 -6.89 -21.26
N TYR A 611 6.15 -7.44 -22.05
CA TYR A 611 5.21 -8.48 -21.63
C TYR A 611 5.11 -9.63 -22.65
N SER A 612 6.04 -9.75 -23.60
CA SER A 612 5.98 -10.73 -24.69
C SER A 612 5.81 -12.20 -24.22
N ILE A 613 6.42 -12.55 -23.09
CA ILE A 613 6.35 -13.90 -22.49
C ILE A 613 4.92 -14.25 -22.01
N GLY A 614 4.10 -13.25 -21.66
CA GLY A 614 2.67 -13.46 -21.39
C GLY A 614 2.34 -14.25 -20.10
N LYS A 615 3.23 -14.27 -19.12
CA LYS A 615 3.05 -14.96 -17.83
C LYS A 615 2.77 -13.99 -16.67
N ALA A 616 1.83 -14.36 -15.82
CA ALA A 616 1.57 -13.79 -14.50
C ALA A 616 2.12 -14.72 -13.42
N VAL A 617 2.55 -14.15 -12.30
CA VAL A 617 3.24 -14.84 -11.21
C VAL A 617 2.32 -15.00 -10.02
N MET A 618 2.28 -16.21 -9.45
CA MET A 618 1.58 -16.51 -8.20
C MET A 618 2.56 -17.08 -7.17
N PHE A 619 2.80 -16.33 -6.11
CA PHE A 619 3.54 -16.80 -4.93
C PHE A 619 2.57 -17.41 -3.92
N TYR A 620 2.75 -18.68 -3.57
CA TYR A 620 1.83 -19.37 -2.67
C TYR A 620 2.53 -20.20 -1.60
N GLY A 621 1.81 -20.47 -0.51
CA GLY A 621 2.28 -21.29 0.62
C GLY A 621 1.67 -20.83 1.95
N SER A 622 1.78 -21.65 2.98
CA SER A 622 1.29 -21.33 4.33
C SER A 622 1.93 -20.05 4.90
N GLY A 623 1.18 -19.21 5.60
CA GLY A 623 1.66 -17.89 6.07
C GLY A 623 2.99 -17.94 6.86
N ALA A 624 3.67 -16.79 6.99
CA ALA A 624 4.98 -16.63 7.65
C ALA A 624 6.17 -17.34 6.96
N ASN A 625 6.20 -17.34 5.63
CA ASN A 625 7.19 -18.01 4.78
C ASN A 625 8.07 -17.07 3.94
N GLY A 626 8.02 -15.75 4.17
CA GLY A 626 8.86 -14.77 3.47
C GLY A 626 8.28 -14.19 2.17
N LYS A 627 7.07 -14.62 1.73
CA LYS A 627 6.37 -14.06 0.56
C LYS A 627 6.26 -12.54 0.60
N SER A 628 5.74 -12.00 1.71
CA SER A 628 5.57 -10.55 1.89
C SER A 628 6.91 -9.79 1.86
N VAL A 629 7.98 -10.40 2.40
CA VAL A 629 9.33 -9.81 2.37
C VAL A 629 9.87 -9.75 0.94
N LEU A 630 9.69 -10.82 0.14
CA LEU A 630 10.07 -10.81 -1.27
C LEU A 630 9.28 -9.76 -2.06
N LEU A 631 7.95 -9.68 -1.89
CA LEU A 631 7.13 -8.67 -2.56
C LEU A 631 7.55 -7.24 -2.20
N ASN A 632 7.94 -7.01 -0.94
CA ASN A 632 8.46 -5.72 -0.49
C ASN A 632 9.85 -5.43 -1.07
N LEU A 633 10.72 -6.44 -1.19
CA LEU A 633 12.02 -6.31 -1.86
C LEU A 633 11.85 -5.92 -3.33
N ILE A 634 10.97 -6.62 -4.07
CA ILE A 634 10.63 -6.27 -5.46
C ILE A 634 10.07 -4.85 -5.52
N SER A 635 9.23 -4.47 -4.55
CA SER A 635 8.64 -3.13 -4.51
C SER A 635 9.69 -2.03 -4.31
N ALA A 636 10.64 -2.24 -3.41
CA ALA A 636 11.75 -1.32 -3.19
C ALA A 636 12.71 -1.27 -4.38
N PHE A 637 12.96 -2.41 -5.02
CA PHE A 637 13.82 -2.51 -6.20
C PHE A 637 13.25 -1.78 -7.42
N LEU A 638 11.92 -1.73 -7.55
CA LEU A 638 11.25 -1.07 -8.67
C LEU A 638 10.83 0.38 -8.38
N ASP A 639 10.74 0.81 -7.13
CA ASP A 639 10.01 2.03 -6.71
C ASP A 639 8.48 1.88 -6.78
N LEU A 640 7.78 2.50 -5.82
CA LEU A 640 6.32 2.51 -5.77
C LEU A 640 5.70 3.25 -6.96
N ASP A 641 6.41 4.23 -7.53
CA ASP A 641 5.96 4.96 -8.71
C ASP A 641 5.91 4.08 -9.97
N ASN A 642 6.66 2.97 -10.00
CA ASN A 642 6.63 2.01 -11.11
C ASN A 642 5.70 0.82 -10.86
N ILE A 643 4.94 0.81 -9.75
CA ILE A 643 4.07 -0.30 -9.36
C ILE A 643 2.60 0.11 -9.26
N SER A 644 1.69 -0.81 -9.55
CA SER A 644 0.27 -0.76 -9.21
C SER A 644 -0.12 -1.86 -8.22
N ARG A 645 -1.28 -1.73 -7.57
CA ARG A 645 -1.79 -2.69 -6.58
C ARG A 645 -3.24 -3.08 -6.88
N VAL A 646 -3.47 -3.58 -8.08
CA VAL A 646 -4.79 -4.05 -8.52
C VAL A 646 -4.90 -5.55 -8.27
N SER A 647 -5.97 -5.98 -7.60
CA SER A 647 -6.20 -7.41 -7.35
C SER A 647 -6.61 -8.15 -8.63
N LEU A 648 -6.43 -9.46 -8.65
CA LEU A 648 -6.86 -10.30 -9.76
C LEU A 648 -8.39 -10.23 -9.99
N GLN A 649 -9.17 -10.11 -8.91
CA GLN A 649 -10.62 -9.94 -8.97
C GLN A 649 -11.02 -8.57 -9.52
N GLN A 650 -10.32 -7.49 -9.15
CA GLN A 650 -10.57 -6.16 -9.70
C GLN A 650 -10.24 -6.11 -11.20
N ILE A 651 -9.14 -6.72 -11.62
CA ILE A 651 -8.81 -6.89 -13.05
C ILE A 651 -9.94 -7.63 -13.79
N SER A 652 -10.53 -8.65 -13.16
CA SER A 652 -11.61 -9.46 -13.74
C SER A 652 -12.93 -8.70 -13.83
N GLU A 653 -13.26 -7.89 -12.83
CA GLU A 653 -14.62 -7.37 -12.64
C GLU A 653 -14.77 -5.87 -12.96
N ASP A 654 -13.67 -5.11 -12.88
CA ASP A 654 -13.67 -3.65 -13.06
C ASP A 654 -12.81 -3.22 -14.26
N LYS A 655 -13.48 -2.70 -15.29
CA LYS A 655 -12.88 -2.12 -16.49
C LYS A 655 -12.06 -0.84 -16.21
N HIS A 656 -12.27 -0.18 -15.07
CA HIS A 656 -11.54 1.01 -14.66
C HIS A 656 -10.20 0.66 -14.00
N ALA A 657 -10.12 -0.49 -13.33
CA ALA A 657 -8.92 -0.93 -12.60
C ALA A 657 -7.71 -1.17 -13.52
N ALA A 658 -7.95 -1.57 -14.77
CA ALA A 658 -6.89 -1.72 -15.76
C ALA A 658 -6.15 -0.39 -16.08
N ALA A 659 -6.78 0.76 -15.85
CA ALA A 659 -6.15 2.06 -16.11
C ALA A 659 -4.95 2.37 -15.19
N ASP A 660 -4.88 1.71 -14.04
CA ASP A 660 -3.80 1.87 -13.05
C ASP A 660 -2.54 1.10 -13.44
N LEU A 661 -2.66 0.14 -14.38
CA LEU A 661 -1.53 -0.61 -14.94
C LEU A 661 -0.72 0.20 -15.96
N TYR A 662 -1.29 1.30 -16.47
CA TYR A 662 -0.61 2.11 -17.50
C TYR A 662 0.68 2.73 -16.96
N GLY A 663 1.78 2.53 -17.69
CA GLY A 663 3.08 3.12 -17.37
C GLY A 663 3.75 2.49 -16.15
N LYS A 664 3.25 1.35 -15.67
CA LYS A 664 3.83 0.59 -14.56
C LYS A 664 4.65 -0.58 -15.07
N LEU A 665 5.72 -0.92 -14.36
CA LEU A 665 6.56 -2.08 -14.62
C LEU A 665 6.04 -3.34 -13.93
N ALA A 666 5.34 -3.21 -12.80
CA ALA A 666 4.73 -4.35 -12.13
C ALA A 666 3.39 -3.99 -11.50
N ASN A 667 2.54 -4.99 -11.36
CA ASN A 667 1.38 -4.97 -10.50
C ASN A 667 1.62 -5.97 -9.38
N ILE A 668 1.75 -5.50 -8.15
CA ILE A 668 2.07 -6.35 -7.00
C ILE A 668 0.90 -6.28 -6.04
N TYR A 669 0.18 -7.39 -5.88
CA TYR A 669 -0.94 -7.47 -4.94
C TYR A 669 -0.74 -8.62 -3.94
N PRO A 670 -0.49 -8.31 -2.66
CA PRO A 670 -0.32 -9.32 -1.63
C PRO A 670 -1.66 -9.92 -1.23
N ASP A 671 -1.63 -11.22 -0.93
CA ASP A 671 -2.68 -11.99 -0.26
C ASP A 671 -4.06 -11.85 -0.90
N ILE A 672 -4.16 -12.35 -2.14
CA ILE A 672 -5.42 -12.47 -2.85
C ILE A 672 -6.43 -13.26 -2.01
N PRO A 673 -7.69 -12.80 -1.91
CA PRO A 673 -8.74 -13.53 -1.23
C PRO A 673 -9.09 -14.83 -1.98
N ASP A 674 -9.45 -15.89 -1.25
CA ASP A 674 -9.96 -17.20 -1.77
C ASP A 674 -11.37 -17.10 -2.40
N ARG A 675 -11.71 -15.94 -2.96
CA ARG A 675 -12.95 -15.76 -3.72
C ARG A 675 -12.75 -16.23 -5.15
N ALA A 676 -13.71 -17.02 -5.64
CA ALA A 676 -13.67 -17.57 -6.98
C ALA A 676 -13.63 -16.50 -8.09
N ILE A 677 -12.79 -16.74 -9.09
CA ILE A 677 -12.63 -15.88 -10.28
C ILE A 677 -13.73 -16.24 -11.29
N ARG A 678 -14.55 -15.27 -11.69
CA ARG A 678 -15.72 -15.49 -12.57
C ARG A 678 -15.45 -15.19 -14.04
N ASP A 679 -14.75 -14.10 -14.35
CA ASP A 679 -14.42 -13.71 -15.73
C ASP A 679 -12.90 -13.70 -15.96
N GLN A 680 -12.43 -14.51 -16.90
CA GLN A 680 -11.01 -14.62 -17.23
C GLN A 680 -10.62 -13.78 -18.47
N SER A 681 -11.57 -13.07 -19.09
CA SER A 681 -11.36 -12.35 -20.34
C SER A 681 -10.33 -11.22 -20.19
N SER A 682 -10.50 -10.35 -19.18
CA SER A 682 -9.59 -9.25 -18.87
C SER A 682 -8.18 -9.72 -18.52
N PHE A 683 -8.07 -10.79 -17.71
CA PHE A 683 -6.78 -11.39 -17.38
C PHE A 683 -6.06 -11.91 -18.64
N LYS A 684 -6.77 -12.61 -19.53
CA LYS A 684 -6.21 -13.12 -20.80
C LYS A 684 -5.78 -12.00 -21.75
N MET A 685 -6.48 -10.87 -21.71
CA MET A 685 -6.16 -9.68 -22.51
C MET A 685 -4.91 -8.97 -21.97
N LEU A 686 -4.80 -8.78 -20.64
CA LEU A 686 -3.66 -8.11 -20.01
C LEU A 686 -2.35 -8.88 -20.05
N THR A 687 -2.44 -10.20 -20.12
CA THR A 687 -1.30 -11.12 -20.26
C THR A 687 -1.01 -11.47 -21.73
N GLY A 688 -1.73 -10.87 -22.68
CA GLY A 688 -1.56 -11.11 -24.11
C GLY A 688 -0.56 -10.13 -24.72
N ASP A 689 0.31 -10.64 -25.59
CA ASP A 689 1.43 -9.89 -26.19
C ASP A 689 0.96 -8.73 -27.13
N GLU A 690 -0.15 -8.91 -27.85
CA GLU A 690 -0.58 -7.99 -28.92
C GLU A 690 -1.88 -7.21 -28.65
N ALA A 691 -2.51 -7.40 -27.48
CA ALA A 691 -3.84 -6.83 -27.23
C ALA A 691 -3.73 -5.42 -26.61
N GLU A 692 -4.25 -4.41 -27.32
CA GLU A 692 -4.54 -3.10 -26.70
C GLU A 692 -5.68 -3.25 -25.70
N VAL A 693 -5.41 -2.91 -24.44
CA VAL A 693 -6.40 -2.88 -23.38
C VAL A 693 -7.07 -1.51 -23.40
N ARG A 694 -8.40 -1.51 -23.49
CA ARG A 694 -9.17 -0.28 -23.30
C ARG A 694 -9.28 0.01 -21.80
N ALA A 695 -8.82 1.18 -21.39
CA ALA A 695 -8.90 1.68 -20.03
C ALA A 695 -9.81 2.91 -19.96
N GLU A 696 -10.50 3.05 -18.84
CA GLU A 696 -11.36 4.19 -18.53
C GLU A 696 -10.98 4.72 -17.14
N ARG A 697 -10.42 5.93 -17.03
CA ARG A 697 -10.30 6.61 -15.74
C ARG A 697 -11.61 7.35 -15.45
N LYS A 698 -12.02 7.40 -14.19
CA LYS A 698 -13.22 8.15 -13.81
C LYS A 698 -13.05 9.61 -14.24
N TYR A 699 -14.05 10.15 -14.93
CA TYR A 699 -14.09 11.53 -15.43
C TYR A 699 -13.05 11.89 -16.52
N GLU A 700 -12.36 10.90 -17.11
CA GLU A 700 -11.47 11.10 -18.26
C GLU A 700 -11.98 10.36 -19.50
N HIS A 701 -11.45 10.71 -20.68
CA HIS A 701 -11.72 9.96 -21.89
C HIS A 701 -11.11 8.56 -21.82
N SER A 702 -11.82 7.56 -22.37
CA SER A 702 -11.27 6.21 -22.48
C SER A 702 -10.06 6.22 -23.39
N PHE A 703 -8.97 5.58 -22.96
CA PHE A 703 -7.76 5.43 -23.76
C PHE A 703 -7.42 3.96 -23.93
N LYS A 704 -6.43 3.70 -24.78
CA LYS A 704 -5.90 2.36 -25.01
C LYS A 704 -4.43 2.33 -24.68
N PHE A 705 -3.97 1.19 -24.17
CA PHE A 705 -2.56 0.97 -23.94
C PHE A 705 -2.22 -0.51 -24.05
N ARG A 706 -0.93 -0.80 -24.27
CA ARG A 706 -0.38 -2.15 -24.15
C ARG A 706 0.10 -2.34 -22.71
N ASN A 707 -0.33 -3.41 -22.07
CA ASN A 707 0.14 -3.71 -20.73
C ASN A 707 1.60 -4.13 -20.76
N VAL A 708 2.42 -3.51 -19.92
CA VAL A 708 3.80 -3.93 -19.65
C VAL A 708 4.01 -4.26 -18.17
N ALA A 709 3.00 -4.04 -17.32
CA ALA A 709 3.11 -4.27 -15.89
C ALA A 709 3.00 -5.78 -15.57
N ARG A 710 4.12 -6.41 -15.16
CA ARG A 710 4.18 -7.81 -14.68
C ARG A 710 3.15 -8.04 -13.59
N LEU A 711 2.24 -8.99 -13.79
CA LEU A 711 1.21 -9.28 -12.81
C LEU A 711 1.78 -10.26 -11.78
N ILE A 712 2.00 -9.80 -10.55
CA ILE A 712 2.58 -10.56 -9.46
C ILE A 712 1.59 -10.57 -8.29
N PHE A 713 1.25 -11.76 -7.84
CA PHE A 713 0.27 -11.99 -6.81
C PHE A 713 0.83 -12.90 -5.73
N SER A 714 0.36 -12.75 -4.49
CA SER A 714 0.52 -13.82 -3.49
C SER A 714 -0.82 -14.32 -2.98
N ALA A 715 -0.84 -15.56 -2.50
CA ALA A 715 -1.96 -16.14 -1.80
C ALA A 715 -1.46 -17.12 -0.72
N ASN A 716 -2.23 -17.30 0.35
CA ASN A 716 -1.97 -18.41 1.28
C ASN A 716 -2.57 -19.71 0.73
N ASP A 717 -3.81 -19.63 0.25
CA ASP A 717 -4.51 -20.68 -0.49
C ASP A 717 -4.82 -20.15 -1.90
N LEU A 718 -4.55 -20.95 -2.94
CA LEU A 718 -4.86 -20.55 -4.31
C LEU A 718 -6.38 -20.42 -4.51
N PRO A 719 -6.87 -19.33 -5.14
CA PRO A 719 -8.31 -19.11 -5.29
C PRO A 719 -8.91 -20.13 -6.25
N LYS A 720 -10.08 -20.69 -5.90
CA LYS A 720 -10.77 -21.64 -6.79
C LYS A 720 -11.21 -20.98 -8.11
N VAL A 721 -11.06 -21.69 -9.22
CA VAL A 721 -11.44 -21.19 -10.55
C VAL A 721 -12.54 -22.05 -11.16
N ALA A 722 -13.59 -21.42 -11.68
CA ALA A 722 -14.67 -22.10 -12.39
C ALA A 722 -14.47 -21.99 -13.91
N ASN A 723 -14.60 -23.11 -14.64
CA ASN A 723 -14.52 -23.16 -16.11
C ASN A 723 -13.22 -22.54 -16.69
N ALA A 724 -12.09 -22.70 -15.99
CA ALA A 724 -10.78 -22.37 -16.55
C ALA A 724 -10.45 -23.30 -17.72
N ASN A 725 -9.71 -22.78 -18.69
CA ASN A 725 -9.25 -23.53 -19.85
C ASN A 725 -7.74 -23.39 -20.00
N TYR A 726 -7.16 -24.18 -20.90
CA TYR A 726 -5.74 -24.12 -21.28
C TYR A 726 -5.18 -22.69 -21.39
N ALA A 727 -5.95 -21.74 -21.93
CA ALA A 727 -5.51 -20.36 -22.08
C ALA A 727 -5.30 -19.63 -20.74
N PHE A 728 -6.02 -19.99 -19.68
CA PHE A 728 -5.82 -19.44 -18.35
C PHE A 728 -4.57 -20.02 -17.68
N PHE A 729 -4.45 -21.35 -17.63
CA PHE A 729 -3.36 -22.02 -16.92
C PHE A 729 -1.99 -21.80 -17.55
N ARG A 730 -1.89 -21.77 -18.88
CA ARG A 730 -0.60 -21.50 -19.56
C ARG A 730 0.01 -20.13 -19.23
N ARG A 731 -0.77 -19.20 -18.67
CA ARG A 731 -0.34 -17.83 -18.31
C ARG A 731 0.13 -17.73 -16.86
N TRP A 732 0.03 -18.80 -16.07
CA TRP A 732 0.51 -18.79 -14.71
C TRP A 732 1.93 -19.31 -14.62
N LEU A 733 2.70 -18.68 -13.73
CA LEU A 733 3.96 -19.17 -13.19
C LEU A 733 3.73 -19.28 -11.68
N LEU A 734 3.69 -20.52 -11.18
CA LEU A 734 3.46 -20.81 -9.77
C LEU A 734 4.81 -20.96 -9.08
N VAL A 735 5.03 -20.25 -7.98
CA VAL A 735 6.24 -20.39 -7.17
C VAL A 735 5.85 -20.67 -5.73
N SER A 736 6.31 -21.82 -5.24
CA SER A 736 5.98 -22.33 -3.91
C SER A 736 6.94 -21.81 -2.84
N PHE A 737 6.42 -21.44 -1.68
CA PHE A 737 7.19 -21.03 -0.50
C PHE A 737 7.04 -22.07 0.62
N PRO A 738 7.88 -23.13 0.64
CA PRO A 738 7.67 -24.30 1.50
C PRO A 738 8.10 -24.10 2.96
N ASN A 739 8.92 -23.09 3.26
CA ASN A 739 9.55 -22.93 4.57
C ASN A 739 8.75 -21.96 5.45
N ILE A 740 8.33 -22.40 6.64
CA ILE A 740 7.64 -21.56 7.64
C ILE A 740 8.65 -21.09 8.68
N PHE A 741 8.69 -19.79 8.95
CA PHE A 741 9.56 -19.17 9.96
C PHE A 741 8.72 -18.70 11.15
N GLU A 742 8.67 -19.49 12.23
CA GLU A 742 7.98 -19.13 13.49
C GLU A 742 8.97 -18.82 14.64
N GLY A 743 8.61 -17.86 15.51
CA GLY A 743 9.27 -17.58 16.79
C GLY A 743 10.18 -16.34 16.85
N ASP A 744 10.92 -16.19 17.95
CA ASP A 744 11.83 -15.06 18.28
C ASP A 744 13.02 -14.88 17.31
N ASN A 745 13.15 -15.75 16.29
CA ASN A 745 14.22 -15.72 15.29
C ASN A 745 13.86 -14.96 14.00
N ALA A 746 12.61 -14.48 13.87
CA ALA A 746 12.22 -13.64 12.74
C ALA A 746 12.83 -12.24 12.89
N ASP A 747 13.75 -11.90 11.99
CA ASP A 747 14.39 -10.57 11.96
C ASP A 747 13.37 -9.51 11.52
N LYS A 748 12.84 -8.76 12.49
CA LYS A 748 11.82 -7.71 12.24
C LYS A 748 12.30 -6.60 11.29
N ASN A 749 13.62 -6.42 11.15
CA ASN A 749 14.22 -5.41 10.27
C ASN A 749 14.89 -6.06 9.04
N LEU A 750 14.49 -7.27 8.66
CA LEU A 750 15.08 -7.97 7.52
C LEU A 750 14.98 -7.14 6.24
N ILE A 751 13.83 -6.53 5.98
CA ILE A 751 13.62 -5.73 4.77
C ILE A 751 14.62 -4.56 4.67
N ASP A 752 14.88 -3.85 5.77
CA ASP A 752 15.83 -2.73 5.81
C ASP A 752 17.27 -3.17 5.44
N LYS A 753 17.61 -4.42 5.72
CA LYS A 753 18.91 -5.01 5.35
C LYS A 753 18.97 -5.45 3.89
N LEU A 754 17.83 -5.79 3.30
CA LEU A 754 17.72 -6.22 1.90
C LEU A 754 17.60 -5.03 0.94
N THR A 755 17.09 -3.90 1.41
CA THR A 755 16.82 -2.71 0.58
C THR A 755 17.86 -1.60 0.72
N THR A 756 19.08 -1.92 1.18
CA THR A 756 20.16 -0.93 1.17
C THR A 756 20.57 -0.61 -0.28
N PRO A 757 21.08 0.60 -0.58
CA PRO A 757 21.50 0.95 -1.94
C PRO A 757 22.50 -0.05 -2.55
N GLU A 758 23.42 -0.58 -1.74
CA GLU A 758 24.43 -1.55 -2.19
C GLU A 758 23.81 -2.91 -2.54
N GLU A 759 22.87 -3.41 -1.73
CA GLU A 759 22.19 -4.68 -1.99
C GLU A 759 21.27 -4.57 -3.22
N LEU A 760 20.57 -3.45 -3.42
CA LEU A 760 19.73 -3.23 -4.60
C LEU A 760 20.58 -3.09 -5.88
N ALA A 761 21.71 -2.37 -5.84
CA ALA A 761 22.65 -2.33 -6.95
C ALA A 761 23.27 -3.71 -7.26
N GLY A 762 23.56 -4.49 -6.21
CA GLY A 762 24.00 -5.87 -6.34
C GLY A 762 22.94 -6.79 -6.97
N LEU A 763 21.69 -6.64 -6.56
CA LEU A 763 20.56 -7.38 -7.13
C LEU A 763 20.38 -7.02 -8.60
N PHE A 764 20.51 -5.74 -8.97
CA PHE A 764 20.45 -5.30 -10.36
C PHE A 764 21.52 -6.02 -11.21
N ASN A 765 22.78 -6.01 -10.78
CA ASN A 765 23.85 -6.74 -11.46
C ASN A 765 23.54 -8.23 -11.57
N LYS A 766 22.95 -8.80 -10.52
CA LYS A 766 22.63 -10.22 -10.46
C LYS A 766 21.55 -10.61 -11.45
N VAL A 767 20.49 -9.81 -11.62
CA VAL A 767 19.33 -10.18 -12.46
C VAL A 767 19.56 -9.92 -13.95
N MET A 768 20.50 -9.07 -14.36
CA MET A 768 20.73 -8.79 -15.80
C MET A 768 21.05 -10.05 -16.63
N PRO A 769 21.97 -10.95 -16.23
CA PRO A 769 22.22 -12.19 -16.98
C PRO A 769 20.99 -13.11 -17.05
N TYR A 770 20.18 -13.19 -15.98
CA TYR A 770 18.96 -13.99 -15.97
C TYR A 770 17.88 -13.39 -16.88
N LEU A 771 17.79 -12.06 -16.92
CA LEU A 771 16.93 -11.36 -17.88
C LEU A 771 17.35 -11.66 -19.32
N ASP A 772 18.65 -11.59 -19.63
CA ASP A 772 19.15 -11.90 -20.97
C ASP A 772 18.82 -13.35 -21.37
N GLN A 773 19.07 -14.31 -20.47
CA GLN A 773 18.70 -15.72 -20.66
C GLN A 773 17.19 -15.90 -20.87
N LEU A 774 16.37 -15.24 -20.06
CA LEU A 774 14.91 -15.30 -20.16
C LEU A 774 14.42 -14.81 -21.53
N LEU A 775 14.93 -13.67 -22.00
CA LEU A 775 14.54 -13.12 -23.31
C LEU A 775 15.03 -13.98 -24.47
N ASP A 776 16.21 -14.59 -24.36
CA ASP A 776 16.74 -15.52 -25.36
C ASP A 776 15.93 -16.83 -25.41
N ASN A 777 15.50 -17.34 -24.26
CA ASN A 777 14.70 -18.57 -24.15
C ASN A 777 13.24 -18.37 -24.58
N GLY A 778 12.67 -17.19 -24.32
CA GLY A 778 11.29 -16.84 -24.62
C GLY A 778 10.25 -17.40 -23.65
N ASP A 779 10.66 -18.07 -22.58
CA ASP A 779 9.81 -18.52 -21.47
C ASP A 779 10.63 -18.67 -20.18
N PHE A 780 9.95 -18.64 -19.03
CA PHE A 780 10.58 -18.78 -17.72
C PHE A 780 11.12 -20.17 -17.48
N THR A 781 12.23 -20.24 -16.75
CA THR A 781 12.75 -21.49 -16.21
C THR A 781 11.70 -22.11 -15.28
N GLY A 782 11.38 -23.39 -15.52
CA GLY A 782 10.38 -24.12 -14.71
C GLY A 782 8.92 -23.81 -15.04
N SER A 783 8.62 -23.14 -16.16
CA SER A 783 7.24 -22.75 -16.52
C SER A 783 6.25 -23.90 -16.71
N GLY A 784 6.74 -25.13 -16.92
CA GLY A 784 5.93 -26.35 -17.10
C GLY A 784 5.04 -26.32 -18.35
N THR A 785 4.37 -27.44 -18.63
CA THR A 785 3.27 -27.42 -19.61
C THR A 785 2.02 -26.79 -18.97
N ALA A 786 1.06 -26.35 -19.79
CA ALA A 786 -0.18 -25.78 -19.23
C ALA A 786 -0.95 -26.81 -18.41
N GLU A 787 -0.87 -28.10 -18.79
CA GLU A 787 -1.44 -29.23 -18.10
C GLU A 787 -0.77 -29.45 -16.73
N ASP A 788 0.56 -29.29 -16.64
CA ASP A 788 1.29 -29.38 -15.37
C ASP A 788 0.85 -28.26 -14.42
N VAL A 789 0.77 -27.02 -14.93
CA VAL A 789 0.33 -25.85 -14.15
C VAL A 789 -1.13 -25.98 -13.73
N GLU A 790 -2.00 -26.47 -14.62
CA GLU A 790 -3.41 -26.76 -14.29
C GLU A 790 -3.50 -27.77 -13.16
N ARG A 791 -2.75 -28.86 -13.26
CA ARG A 791 -2.74 -29.91 -12.23
C ARG A 791 -2.27 -29.37 -10.89
N GLU A 792 -1.13 -28.68 -10.86
CA GLU A 792 -0.58 -28.08 -9.65
C GLU A 792 -1.56 -27.08 -9.03
N TYR A 793 -2.15 -26.20 -9.84
CA TYR A 793 -3.13 -25.22 -9.38
C TYR A 793 -4.37 -25.88 -8.75
N ILE A 794 -4.91 -26.93 -9.37
CA ILE A 794 -6.10 -27.64 -8.88
C ILE A 794 -5.78 -28.40 -7.58
N ILE A 795 -4.62 -29.06 -7.51
CA ILE A 795 -4.18 -29.77 -6.29
C ILE A 795 -4.13 -28.81 -5.10
N GLU A 796 -3.57 -27.61 -5.29
CA GLU A 796 -3.42 -26.61 -4.22
C GLU A 796 -4.74 -25.89 -3.88
N SER A 797 -5.59 -25.56 -4.88
CA SER A 797 -6.84 -24.82 -4.64
C SER A 797 -8.04 -25.69 -4.22
N ASP A 798 -8.13 -26.93 -4.72
CA ASP A 798 -9.21 -27.87 -4.38
C ASP A 798 -8.71 -29.33 -4.31
N PRO A 799 -7.92 -29.67 -3.27
CA PRO A 799 -7.29 -30.99 -3.17
C PRO A 799 -8.29 -32.15 -3.09
N VAL A 800 -9.53 -31.89 -2.67
CA VAL A 800 -10.59 -32.90 -2.66
C VAL A 800 -11.06 -33.19 -4.08
N ALA A 801 -11.22 -32.17 -4.92
CA ALA A 801 -11.59 -32.37 -6.32
C ALA A 801 -10.47 -33.11 -7.08
N ALA A 802 -9.22 -32.72 -6.86
CA ALA A 802 -8.05 -33.40 -7.44
C ALA A 802 -7.97 -34.88 -7.04
N PHE A 803 -8.11 -35.19 -5.74
CA PHE A 803 -8.13 -36.58 -5.27
C PHE A 803 -9.24 -37.41 -5.91
N ILE A 804 -10.43 -36.81 -6.06
CA ILE A 804 -11.56 -37.52 -6.65
C ILE A 804 -11.30 -37.82 -8.13
N ASP A 805 -10.78 -36.85 -8.87
CA ASP A 805 -10.46 -37.02 -10.28
C ASP A 805 -9.38 -38.08 -10.51
N GLU A 806 -8.33 -38.08 -9.67
CA GLU A 806 -7.21 -39.01 -9.83
C GLU A 806 -7.47 -40.41 -9.28
N CYS A 807 -8.15 -40.54 -8.14
CA CYS A 807 -8.17 -41.78 -7.35
C CYS A 807 -9.56 -42.38 -7.14
N VAL A 808 -10.64 -41.75 -7.63
CA VAL A 808 -12.01 -42.20 -7.35
C VAL A 808 -12.84 -42.27 -8.61
N TYR A 809 -13.35 -43.47 -8.92
CA TYR A 809 -14.22 -43.68 -10.07
C TYR A 809 -15.68 -43.82 -9.62
N THR A 810 -16.58 -43.32 -10.47
CA THR A 810 -18.03 -43.38 -10.23
C THR A 810 -18.56 -44.74 -10.69
N VAL A 811 -19.12 -45.52 -9.76
CA VAL A 811 -19.71 -46.84 -10.05
C VAL A 811 -21.11 -46.87 -9.49
N THR A 812 -22.10 -47.24 -10.30
CA THR A 812 -23.49 -47.33 -9.82
C THR A 812 -23.62 -48.48 -8.81
N ASP A 813 -24.34 -48.25 -7.71
CA ASP A 813 -24.66 -49.22 -6.67
C ASP A 813 -23.51 -49.72 -5.78
N GLU A 814 -22.32 -49.14 -5.90
CA GLU A 814 -21.23 -49.37 -4.93
C GLU A 814 -21.31 -48.42 -3.72
N GLU A 815 -20.77 -48.90 -2.60
CA GLU A 815 -20.72 -48.18 -1.32
C GLU A 815 -19.29 -48.19 -0.77
N THR A 816 -18.71 -47.00 -0.60
CA THR A 816 -17.40 -46.85 0.05
C THR A 816 -17.57 -46.27 1.45
N LYS A 817 -16.94 -46.85 2.47
CA LYS A 817 -17.02 -46.30 3.83
C LYS A 817 -16.43 -44.90 3.86
N LYS A 818 -17.09 -43.98 4.59
CA LYS A 818 -16.60 -42.61 4.76
C LYS A 818 -15.22 -42.53 5.41
N THR A 819 -14.88 -43.50 6.26
CA THR A 819 -13.56 -43.63 6.88
C THR A 819 -12.51 -44.02 5.87
N ASP A 820 -12.81 -45.01 5.04
CA ASP A 820 -11.84 -45.61 4.12
C ASP A 820 -11.51 -44.61 3.00
N LEU A 821 -12.51 -43.88 2.51
CA LEU A 821 -12.31 -42.80 1.53
C LEU A 821 -11.48 -41.63 2.10
N HIS A 822 -11.67 -41.28 3.37
CA HIS A 822 -10.90 -40.21 4.02
C HIS A 822 -9.46 -40.64 4.33
N ILE A 823 -9.24 -41.91 4.65
CA ILE A 823 -7.88 -42.48 4.79
C ILE A 823 -7.15 -42.41 3.45
N ALA A 824 -7.77 -42.89 2.35
CA ALA A 824 -7.19 -42.81 1.01
C ALA A 824 -6.88 -41.37 0.59
N TYR A 825 -7.76 -40.42 0.90
CA TYR A 825 -7.51 -38.99 0.69
C TYR A 825 -6.31 -38.47 1.51
N THR A 826 -6.18 -38.89 2.77
CA THR A 826 -5.05 -38.48 3.63
C THR A 826 -3.73 -39.04 3.12
N GLU A 827 -3.71 -40.31 2.70
CA GLU A 827 -2.54 -40.96 2.08
C GLU A 827 -2.16 -40.26 0.77
N TRP A 828 -3.15 -39.93 -0.07
CA TRP A 828 -2.90 -39.17 -1.30
C TRP A 828 -2.33 -37.77 -1.00
N CYS A 829 -2.88 -37.03 -0.01
CA CYS A 829 -2.34 -35.73 0.41
C CYS A 829 -0.89 -35.83 0.90
N GLU A 830 -0.56 -36.85 1.68
CA GLU A 830 0.83 -37.11 2.13
C GLU A 830 1.76 -37.35 0.93
N VAL A 831 1.31 -38.13 -0.06
CA VAL A 831 2.06 -38.33 -1.30
C VAL A 831 2.25 -37.00 -2.03
N GLN A 832 1.22 -36.17 -2.14
CA GLN A 832 1.29 -34.88 -2.82
C GLN A 832 2.09 -33.81 -2.05
N GLY A 833 2.31 -34.01 -0.74
CA GLY A 833 3.04 -33.05 0.11
C GLY A 833 2.17 -31.89 0.61
N ILE A 834 0.85 -32.08 0.65
CA ILE A 834 -0.14 -31.07 1.09
C ILE A 834 -0.84 -31.51 2.38
N GLU A 835 -1.38 -30.55 3.14
CA GLU A 835 -2.09 -30.85 4.39
C GLU A 835 -3.50 -31.42 4.14
N ALA A 836 -3.79 -32.58 4.74
CA ALA A 836 -5.08 -33.23 4.57
C ALA A 836 -6.19 -32.53 5.38
N LYS A 837 -7.30 -32.22 4.72
CA LYS A 837 -8.50 -31.70 5.39
C LYS A 837 -9.09 -32.70 6.38
N THR A 838 -9.65 -32.18 7.49
CA THR A 838 -10.37 -33.01 8.47
C THR A 838 -11.55 -33.73 7.83
N GLN A 839 -11.93 -34.89 8.37
CA GLN A 839 -13.02 -35.73 7.83
C GLN A 839 -14.35 -34.97 7.67
N ASN A 840 -14.62 -34.01 8.54
CA ASN A 840 -15.82 -33.18 8.47
C ASN A 840 -15.80 -32.21 7.28
N ILE A 841 -14.66 -31.56 7.03
CA ILE A 841 -14.48 -30.62 5.90
C ILE A 841 -14.46 -31.41 4.59
N PHE A 842 -13.68 -32.49 4.53
CA PHE A 842 -13.66 -33.43 3.40
C PHE A 842 -15.06 -33.92 3.04
N GLY A 843 -15.87 -34.30 4.03
CA GLY A 843 -17.24 -34.73 3.81
C GLY A 843 -18.21 -33.62 3.37
N LYS A 844 -17.94 -32.35 3.68
CA LYS A 844 -18.69 -31.21 3.13
C LYS A 844 -18.31 -30.97 1.67
N ASP A 845 -17.02 -31.02 1.34
CA ASP A 845 -16.50 -30.85 -0.01
C ASP A 845 -17.00 -31.95 -0.96
N LEU A 846 -17.01 -33.21 -0.53
CA LEU A 846 -17.59 -34.32 -1.28
C LEU A 846 -19.07 -34.09 -1.63
N LYS A 847 -19.88 -33.58 -0.69
CA LYS A 847 -21.29 -33.26 -0.98
C LYS A 847 -21.42 -32.12 -1.98
N ARG A 848 -20.54 -31.11 -1.92
CA ARG A 848 -20.48 -30.02 -2.91
C ARG A 848 -20.18 -30.58 -4.31
N LEU A 849 -19.31 -31.58 -4.40
CA LEU A 849 -18.98 -32.29 -5.64
C LEU A 849 -20.06 -33.29 -6.09
N GLY A 850 -21.20 -33.37 -5.40
CA GLY A 850 -22.35 -34.20 -5.80
C GLY A 850 -22.39 -35.60 -5.19
N PHE A 851 -21.46 -35.97 -4.31
CA PHE A 851 -21.47 -37.28 -3.66
C PHE A 851 -22.56 -37.37 -2.59
N ILE A 852 -23.29 -38.48 -2.59
CA ILE A 852 -24.41 -38.73 -1.66
C ILE A 852 -23.92 -39.63 -0.53
N GLY A 853 -24.03 -39.15 0.71
CA GLY A 853 -23.63 -39.89 1.91
C GLY A 853 -24.82 -40.47 2.67
N GLY A 854 -24.67 -41.66 3.25
CA GLY A 854 -25.71 -42.28 4.07
C GLY A 854 -25.20 -43.38 4.98
N ARG A 855 -26.11 -44.30 5.33
CA ARG A 855 -25.81 -45.56 6.01
C ARG A 855 -25.84 -46.68 4.98
N ALA A 856 -24.97 -47.67 5.16
CA ALA A 856 -24.91 -48.83 4.26
C ALA A 856 -26.30 -49.46 4.03
N LYS A 857 -26.62 -49.79 2.76
CA LYS A 857 -27.90 -50.44 2.39
C LYS A 857 -28.02 -51.81 3.06
N GLN A 858 -26.91 -52.53 3.20
CA GLN A 858 -26.84 -53.85 3.84
C GLN A 858 -25.95 -53.85 5.09
N PHE A 859 -26.10 -54.88 5.93
CA PHE A 859 -25.19 -55.10 7.06
C PHE A 859 -23.85 -55.62 6.55
N TYR A 860 -22.76 -55.06 7.10
CA TYR A 860 -21.41 -55.55 6.85
C TYR A 860 -21.19 -56.90 7.59
N PRO A 861 -20.16 -57.69 7.23
CA PRO A 861 -19.88 -58.99 7.85
C PRO A 861 -19.68 -58.93 9.38
N ASP A 862 -19.34 -57.76 9.93
CA ASP A 862 -19.22 -57.48 11.36
C ASP A 862 -20.55 -57.10 12.02
N ASN A 863 -21.67 -57.29 11.31
CA ASN A 863 -23.02 -56.93 11.71
C ASN A 863 -23.22 -55.43 11.99
N SER A 864 -22.36 -54.57 11.43
CA SER A 864 -22.47 -53.11 11.53
C SER A 864 -23.15 -52.50 10.29
N ARG A 865 -23.63 -51.26 10.43
CA ARG A 865 -24.09 -50.40 9.32
C ARG A 865 -23.28 -49.11 9.31
N PRO A 866 -22.07 -49.13 8.74
CA PRO A 866 -21.19 -47.96 8.73
C PRO A 866 -21.77 -46.81 7.91
N SER A 867 -21.23 -45.61 8.10
CA SER A 867 -21.54 -44.51 7.19
C SER A 867 -20.75 -44.67 5.90
N VAL A 868 -21.43 -44.54 4.77
CA VAL A 868 -20.87 -44.74 3.42
C VAL A 868 -21.14 -43.54 2.53
N TRP A 869 -20.34 -43.42 1.47
CA TRP A 869 -20.64 -42.66 0.26
C TRP A 869 -21.17 -43.63 -0.80
N PHE A 870 -22.23 -43.23 -1.48
CA PHE A 870 -22.85 -44.02 -2.54
C PHE A 870 -22.25 -43.67 -3.89
N ASN A 871 -22.24 -44.67 -4.76
CA ASN A 871 -21.87 -44.60 -6.17
C ASN A 871 -20.40 -44.25 -6.44
N CYS A 872 -19.49 -44.64 -5.55
CA CYS A 872 -18.07 -44.35 -5.70
C CYS A 872 -17.19 -45.47 -5.15
N ALA A 873 -16.03 -45.65 -5.77
CA ALA A 873 -15.01 -46.60 -5.37
C ALA A 873 -13.60 -46.01 -5.52
N ILE A 874 -12.68 -46.48 -4.67
CA ILE A 874 -11.28 -46.03 -4.65
C ILE A 874 -10.50 -46.90 -5.64
N ASP A 875 -9.75 -46.27 -6.54
CA ASP A 875 -8.77 -46.94 -7.38
C ASP A 875 -7.47 -47.15 -6.57
N TYR A 876 -7.35 -48.33 -5.96
CA TYR A 876 -6.18 -48.68 -5.16
C TYR A 876 -4.92 -48.93 -6.01
N ASP A 877 -5.06 -49.23 -7.31
CA ASP A 877 -3.91 -49.43 -8.19
C ASP A 877 -3.27 -48.08 -8.52
N VAL A 878 -4.08 -47.06 -8.82
CA VAL A 878 -3.61 -45.67 -9.00
C VAL A 878 -3.01 -45.14 -7.70
N LEU A 879 -3.71 -45.27 -6.57
CA LEU A 879 -3.23 -44.79 -5.28
C LEU A 879 -1.89 -45.46 -4.88
N SER A 880 -1.75 -46.77 -5.10
CA SER A 880 -0.51 -47.48 -4.78
C SER A 880 0.62 -47.18 -5.76
N GLY A 881 0.33 -46.92 -7.03
CA GLY A 881 1.31 -46.47 -8.03
C GLY A 881 1.91 -45.11 -7.69
N LEU A 882 1.08 -44.14 -7.27
CA LEU A 882 1.52 -42.83 -6.80
C LEU A 882 2.47 -42.94 -5.58
N CYS A 883 2.17 -43.84 -4.64
CA CYS A 883 3.02 -44.13 -3.48
C CYS A 883 4.37 -44.78 -3.84
N GLN A 884 4.46 -45.56 -4.92
CA GLN A 884 5.69 -46.23 -5.34
C GLN A 884 6.62 -45.29 -6.14
N GLY A 885 6.05 -44.38 -6.94
CA GLY A 885 6.81 -43.42 -7.77
C GLY A 885 7.68 -42.44 -6.97
N LYS A 886 7.17 -41.88 -5.86
CA LYS A 886 7.94 -40.93 -5.02
C LYS A 886 9.00 -41.60 -4.14
N ASN A 887 8.80 -42.86 -3.75
CA ASN A 887 9.81 -43.63 -2.99
C ASN A 887 11.04 -44.01 -3.83
N ALA A 888 10.94 -44.03 -5.16
CA ALA A 888 12.09 -44.26 -6.04
C ALA A 888 13.07 -43.08 -6.05
N ILE A 889 12.58 -41.84 -5.91
CA ILE A 889 13.40 -40.61 -5.94
C ILE A 889 14.23 -40.42 -4.66
N VAL A 890 13.85 -41.04 -3.55
CA VAL A 890 14.60 -40.98 -2.27
C VAL A 890 15.77 -41.99 -2.24
N SER A 891 15.93 -42.83 -3.27
CA SER A 891 16.94 -43.91 -3.26
C SER A 891 18.32 -43.55 -3.85
N GLU A 892 18.51 -42.35 -4.42
CA GLU A 892 19.82 -41.95 -5.00
C GLU A 892 20.64 -40.93 -4.18
N CYS A 893 20.18 -40.52 -3.00
CA CYS A 893 20.99 -39.71 -2.08
C CYS A 893 21.60 -40.56 -0.94
N GLN A 894 22.40 -41.57 -1.28
CA GLN A 894 23.34 -42.17 -0.31
C GLN A 894 24.74 -41.56 -0.48
N GLY A 895 25.02 -40.50 0.27
CA GLY A 895 26.35 -39.92 0.26
C GLY A 895 26.58 -38.70 1.14
N SER A 896 26.42 -38.81 2.46
CA SER A 896 27.42 -38.30 3.43
C SER A 896 26.90 -38.36 4.87
N LYS A 897 27.76 -38.87 5.75
CA LYS A 897 27.60 -38.79 7.20
C LYS A 897 27.80 -37.35 7.65
N ARG A 898 26.89 -36.80 8.45
CA ARG A 898 27.20 -35.94 9.61
C ARG A 898 25.98 -35.81 10.54
N GLN A 899 26.23 -36.08 11.81
CA GLN A 899 25.33 -35.83 12.94
C GLN A 899 25.05 -34.34 13.08
N CYS A 900 23.78 -33.97 13.26
CA CYS A 900 23.40 -32.81 14.06
C CYS A 900 22.10 -33.11 14.81
N SER A 901 22.20 -32.97 16.12
CA SER A 901 21.14 -33.12 17.13
C SER A 901 20.51 -31.76 17.44
N VAL A 902 19.18 -31.66 17.46
CA VAL A 902 18.47 -30.61 18.23
C VAL A 902 17.21 -31.19 18.86
N ASN A 903 17.08 -30.89 20.15
CA ASN A 903 16.07 -31.33 21.11
C ASN A 903 14.69 -30.73 20.82
N ALA A 904 13.64 -31.54 21.05
CA ALA A 904 12.31 -31.05 21.37
C ALA A 904 12.02 -31.27 22.87
N ASN A 905 11.45 -30.23 23.48
CA ASN A 905 10.66 -30.18 24.70
C ASN A 905 11.36 -29.83 26.03
N ARG A 906 11.11 -28.59 26.44
CA ARG A 906 11.01 -28.18 27.85
C ARG A 906 9.71 -27.39 28.02
N VAL A 907 8.82 -27.87 28.88
CA VAL A 907 8.02 -27.00 29.74
C VAL A 907 8.01 -27.58 31.16
N ASN A 908 8.39 -26.68 32.08
CA ASN A 908 8.16 -26.60 33.52
C ASN A 908 9.00 -27.39 34.53
N GLU A 909 9.81 -26.59 35.23
CA GLU A 909 10.41 -26.76 36.54
C GLU A 909 9.34 -26.95 37.64
N ASN A 910 9.59 -27.86 38.60
CA ASN A 910 10.04 -27.42 39.92
C ASN A 910 10.37 -28.58 40.89
N LYS A 911 11.56 -28.41 41.49
CA LYS A 911 11.98 -28.70 42.88
C LYS A 911 12.29 -30.13 43.38
N GLU A 912 13.56 -30.23 43.76
CA GLU A 912 14.14 -30.76 45.02
C GLU A 912 14.59 -32.23 45.12
N ASN A 913 15.93 -32.38 45.12
CA ASN A 913 16.80 -33.20 45.98
C ASN A 913 16.27 -34.50 46.59
N GLU A 914 16.84 -35.65 46.21
CA GLU A 914 17.80 -36.43 47.02
C GLU A 914 18.18 -37.77 46.38
N LYS A 915 19.34 -38.29 46.80
CA LYS A 915 20.02 -39.54 46.43
C LYS A 915 19.10 -40.78 46.53
N LEU A 916 19.29 -41.78 45.64
CA LEU A 916 19.68 -43.19 45.97
C LEU A 916 19.40 -44.20 44.85
N SER A 917 20.42 -45.05 44.64
CA SER A 917 20.41 -46.50 44.34
C SER A 917 19.48 -47.11 43.28
N ILE A 918 20.15 -47.71 42.29
CA ILE A 918 19.87 -48.99 41.61
C ILE A 918 18.74 -49.83 42.23
N THR A 919 17.70 -50.14 41.45
CA THR A 919 17.09 -51.49 41.35
C THR A 919 16.27 -51.61 40.07
N ASN A 920 16.44 -52.74 39.37
CA ASN A 920 15.71 -53.13 38.16
C ASN A 920 14.23 -53.40 38.46
N SER A 921 13.33 -52.95 37.58
CA SER A 921 12.11 -53.70 37.23
C SER A 921 11.57 -53.31 35.86
N ASN A 922 11.16 -54.33 35.11
CA ASN A 922 10.61 -54.28 33.77
C ASN A 922 9.30 -53.48 33.69
N ASN A 923 9.15 -52.63 32.66
CA ASN A 923 8.01 -52.57 31.73
C ASN A 923 8.09 -51.29 30.88
N GLY A 924 8.16 -51.45 29.56
CA GLY A 924 8.11 -50.34 28.60
C GLY A 924 7.90 -50.87 27.19
N ALA A 925 6.63 -51.01 26.78
CA ALA A 925 6.25 -51.24 25.40
C ALA A 925 6.26 -49.90 24.65
N SER A 926 7.14 -49.75 23.67
CA SER A 926 7.16 -48.66 22.71
C SER A 926 6.36 -49.05 21.46
N ASN A 927 5.45 -48.16 21.06
CA ASN A 927 4.47 -48.31 19.98
C ASN A 927 5.12 -48.24 18.56
N PRO A 928 4.97 -49.24 17.68
CA PRO A 928 5.43 -49.21 16.30
C PRO A 928 4.24 -49.19 15.31
N ASP A 929 3.84 -48.01 14.82
CA ASP A 929 2.56 -47.90 14.09
C ASP A 929 2.64 -47.06 12.79
N THR A 930 3.50 -47.47 11.88
CA THR A 930 3.44 -47.04 10.46
C THR A 930 3.58 -48.22 9.50
N LEU A 931 4.42 -49.21 9.82
CA LEU A 931 4.59 -50.45 9.04
C LEU A 931 3.47 -51.49 9.25
N THR A 932 2.71 -51.41 10.35
CA THR A 932 1.63 -52.38 10.67
C THR A 932 0.34 -52.08 9.90
N ARG A 933 0.09 -50.82 9.51
CA ARG A 933 -1.13 -50.40 8.80
C ARG A 933 -1.18 -50.87 7.35
N CYS A 934 -0.07 -50.83 6.62
CA CYS A 934 0.01 -51.32 5.24
C CYS A 934 -0.23 -52.84 5.12
N ARG A 935 0.06 -53.61 6.18
CA ARG A 935 -0.09 -55.07 6.18
C ARG A 935 -1.53 -55.52 6.45
N PHE A 936 -2.36 -54.66 7.07
CA PHE A 936 -3.72 -55.02 7.48
C PHE A 936 -4.75 -54.92 6.32
N ILE A 937 -4.44 -54.18 5.25
CA ILE A 937 -5.32 -54.03 4.08
C ILE A 937 -5.06 -55.13 3.03
N LEU A 938 -3.81 -55.59 2.90
CA LEU A 938 -3.44 -56.72 2.02
C LEU A 938 -4.05 -58.07 2.45
N ASP A 939 -4.41 -58.25 3.73
CA ASP A 939 -4.99 -59.50 4.23
C ASP A 939 -6.51 -59.62 4.00
N ARG A 940 -7.19 -58.56 3.53
CA ARG A 940 -8.65 -58.58 3.27
C ARG A 940 -9.04 -58.84 1.82
N THR A 941 -8.11 -58.79 0.87
CA THR A 941 -8.36 -59.07 -0.56
C THR A 941 -8.24 -60.56 -0.93
N LEU A 942 -7.80 -61.43 -0.02
CA LEU A 942 -7.65 -62.87 -0.25
C LEU A 942 -8.83 -63.70 0.30
N THR A 943 -10.07 -63.36 -0.04
CA THR A 943 -11.18 -64.34 0.02
C THR A 943 -12.22 -64.07 -1.07
N ARG A 944 -11.99 -64.60 -2.28
CA ARG A 944 -13.07 -64.95 -3.22
C ARG A 944 -13.10 -66.48 -3.37
N PRO A 945 -14.27 -67.12 -3.27
CA PRO A 945 -14.39 -68.56 -3.51
C PRO A 945 -14.37 -68.86 -5.01
N GLU A 946 -13.60 -69.88 -5.37
CA GLU A 946 -13.53 -70.46 -6.72
C GLU A 946 -14.84 -71.16 -7.14
N LYS A 947 -15.11 -71.05 -8.45
CA LYS A 947 -15.80 -71.99 -9.37
C LYS A 947 -17.34 -72.00 -9.46
N LEU A 948 -17.79 -71.56 -10.64
CA LEU A 948 -18.63 -72.39 -11.52
C LEU A 948 -18.29 -72.09 -12.99
N GLN A 949 -17.71 -73.09 -13.67
CA GLN A 949 -17.60 -73.16 -15.12
C GLN A 949 -18.97 -73.47 -15.73
N THR A 950 -19.32 -72.82 -16.85
CA THR A 950 -19.67 -73.46 -18.15
C THR A 950 -20.32 -72.44 -19.09
N SER A 951 -19.67 -72.14 -20.21
CA SER A 951 -20.19 -72.33 -21.58
C SER A 951 -19.34 -71.53 -22.56
N THR A 952 -18.75 -72.25 -23.50
CA THR A 952 -18.07 -71.78 -24.71
C THR A 952 -19.08 -71.18 -25.68
N GLN A 953 -19.00 -69.88 -25.97
CA GLN A 953 -19.40 -69.27 -27.25
C GLN A 953 -18.53 -68.03 -27.52
N GLU A 954 -18.26 -67.79 -28.80
CA GLU A 954 -17.32 -66.84 -29.38
C GLU A 954 -17.47 -65.39 -28.87
N GLU A 955 -16.39 -64.78 -28.39
CA GLU A 955 -16.31 -63.33 -28.17
C GLU A 955 -15.51 -62.65 -29.29
N ASN A 956 -16.22 -61.82 -30.05
CA ASN A 956 -15.68 -60.84 -30.98
C ASN A 956 -14.62 -59.97 -30.27
N ARG A 957 -13.46 -59.82 -30.92
CA ARG A 957 -12.44 -58.85 -30.52
C ARG A 957 -12.96 -57.44 -30.82
N ASN A 958 -13.51 -56.78 -29.80
CA ASN A 958 -13.99 -55.40 -29.94
C ASN A 958 -12.85 -54.39 -29.78
N ILE A 959 -12.83 -53.41 -30.67
CA ILE A 959 -12.02 -52.19 -30.62
C ILE A 959 -12.50 -51.33 -29.44
N PRO A 960 -11.61 -50.71 -28.63
CA PRO A 960 -12.02 -49.80 -27.56
C PRO A 960 -12.88 -48.64 -28.08
N PRO A 961 -13.91 -48.18 -27.34
CA PRO A 961 -14.81 -47.11 -27.79
C PRO A 961 -14.09 -45.79 -28.11
N SER A 962 -12.95 -45.52 -27.47
CA SER A 962 -12.09 -44.35 -27.73
C SER A 962 -11.39 -44.39 -29.09
N LEU A 963 -11.08 -45.58 -29.62
CA LEU A 963 -10.43 -45.78 -30.92
C LEU A 963 -11.44 -45.87 -32.09
N ALA A 964 -12.67 -46.29 -31.82
CA ALA A 964 -13.74 -46.33 -32.84
C ALA A 964 -14.23 -44.92 -33.24
N ALA A 965 -14.00 -43.90 -32.40
CA ALA A 965 -14.47 -42.54 -32.61
C ALA A 965 -13.60 -41.70 -33.57
N VAL A 966 -12.40 -42.17 -33.93
CA VAL A 966 -11.39 -41.37 -34.67
C VAL A 966 -11.21 -41.84 -36.14
N ALA A 967 -11.77 -42.99 -36.53
CA ALA A 967 -11.65 -43.52 -37.90
C ALA A 967 -12.88 -43.15 -38.76
N SER A 968 -12.71 -42.21 -39.69
CA SER A 968 -13.81 -41.71 -40.54
C SER A 968 -13.98 -42.46 -41.87
N SER A 969 -13.07 -43.40 -42.23
CA SER A 969 -13.19 -44.24 -43.45
C SER A 969 -12.93 -45.74 -43.20
N GLU A 970 -13.44 -46.60 -44.09
CA GLU A 970 -13.20 -48.06 -44.06
C GLU A 970 -11.72 -48.42 -44.33
N GLN A 971 -10.97 -47.56 -45.03
CA GLN A 971 -9.53 -47.75 -45.26
C GLN A 971 -8.71 -47.56 -43.99
N ASP A 972 -9.10 -46.63 -43.11
CA ASP A 972 -8.40 -46.35 -41.85
C ASP A 972 -8.57 -47.51 -40.84
N LYS A 973 -9.74 -48.16 -40.84
CA LYS A 973 -10.00 -49.36 -40.03
C LYS A 973 -9.16 -50.55 -40.47
N GLY A 974 -9.00 -50.76 -41.79
CA GLY A 974 -8.17 -51.82 -42.33
C GLY A 974 -6.67 -51.64 -42.04
N MET A 975 -6.20 -50.39 -41.98
CA MET A 975 -4.81 -50.07 -41.66
C MET A 975 -4.50 -50.30 -40.17
N LEU A 976 -5.44 -49.96 -39.27
CA LEU A 976 -5.35 -50.24 -37.83
C LEU A 976 -5.38 -51.75 -37.52
N GLU A 977 -6.24 -52.53 -38.19
CA GLU A 977 -6.24 -53.99 -38.05
C GLU A 977 -4.93 -54.63 -38.56
N HIS A 978 -4.34 -54.07 -39.61
CA HIS A 978 -3.06 -54.55 -40.15
C HIS A 978 -1.87 -54.26 -39.22
N ILE A 979 -1.88 -53.13 -38.52
CA ILE A 979 -0.88 -52.74 -37.52
C ILE A 979 -0.99 -53.63 -36.27
N ILE A 980 -2.20 -53.87 -35.77
CA ILE A 980 -2.46 -54.70 -34.58
C ILE A 980 -2.07 -56.18 -34.83
N THR A 981 -2.20 -56.67 -36.06
CA THR A 981 -1.81 -58.06 -36.39
C THR A 981 -0.30 -58.25 -36.56
N HIS A 982 0.50 -57.20 -36.76
CA HIS A 982 1.93 -57.31 -37.06
C HIS A 982 2.86 -56.89 -35.92
N THR A 983 2.34 -56.37 -34.80
CA THR A 983 3.14 -55.97 -33.62
C THR A 983 3.17 -56.99 -32.48
N ASN A 984 2.59 -58.19 -32.66
CA ASN A 984 2.72 -59.33 -31.74
C ASN A 984 2.60 -58.98 -30.23
N GLY A 985 1.60 -58.17 -29.88
CA GLY A 985 1.12 -58.03 -28.51
C GLY A 985 2.08 -57.30 -27.54
N SER A 986 2.36 -56.02 -27.80
CA SER A 986 2.58 -55.02 -26.74
C SER A 986 2.34 -53.63 -27.33
N LEU A 987 1.53 -52.81 -26.65
CA LEU A 987 1.14 -51.45 -27.08
C LEU A 987 1.91 -50.35 -26.32
N GLU A 988 2.88 -50.73 -25.47
CA GLU A 988 3.64 -49.79 -24.63
C GLU A 988 4.89 -49.20 -25.29
N ASP A 989 5.29 -49.67 -26.48
CA ASP A 989 6.54 -49.24 -27.14
C ASP A 989 6.34 -48.55 -28.50
N VAL A 990 5.21 -47.86 -28.72
CA VAL A 990 5.03 -47.02 -29.92
C VAL A 990 5.38 -45.56 -29.58
N PRO A 991 6.40 -44.94 -30.23
CA PRO A 991 6.75 -43.55 -29.98
C PRO A 991 5.59 -42.59 -30.27
N VAL A 992 5.40 -41.62 -29.37
CA VAL A 992 4.30 -40.65 -29.32
C VAL A 992 4.22 -39.75 -30.58
N ASP A 993 5.30 -39.64 -31.35
CA ASP A 993 5.38 -38.78 -32.53
C ASP A 993 4.52 -39.23 -33.73
N LEU A 994 3.88 -40.40 -33.68
CA LEU A 994 2.91 -40.81 -34.71
C LEU A 994 1.50 -40.20 -34.50
N TYR A 995 1.19 -39.69 -33.30
CA TYR A 995 -0.13 -39.13 -32.99
C TYR A 995 -0.32 -37.67 -33.42
N ALA A 996 0.77 -36.97 -33.78
CA ALA A 996 0.74 -35.55 -34.12
C ALA A 996 0.25 -35.23 -35.54
N PHE A 997 -0.09 -36.22 -36.38
CA PHE A 997 -0.42 -35.99 -37.79
C PHE A 997 -1.92 -35.98 -38.14
N THR A 998 -2.84 -36.08 -37.17
CA THR A 998 -4.29 -36.00 -37.44
C THR A 998 -4.94 -34.65 -37.13
N TYR A 999 -4.20 -33.67 -36.63
CA TYR A 999 -4.75 -32.33 -36.35
C TYR A 999 -3.76 -31.22 -36.72
N ASP A 1000 -3.37 -31.16 -38.00
CA ASP A 1000 -2.93 -29.88 -38.55
C ASP A 1000 -3.25 -29.79 -40.05
N THR A 1001 -4.47 -29.35 -40.34
CA THR A 1001 -4.84 -28.84 -41.66
C THR A 1001 -5.70 -27.59 -41.52
N GLU A 1002 -5.10 -26.50 -41.05
CA GLU A 1002 -5.50 -25.13 -41.45
C GLU A 1002 -4.56 -24.55 -42.52
N ALA A 1003 -3.84 -25.39 -43.27
CA ALA A 1003 -3.14 -24.97 -44.49
C ALA A 1003 -3.96 -25.33 -45.73
N LYS A 1004 -4.21 -24.33 -46.60
CA LYS A 1004 -4.89 -24.51 -47.89
C LYS A 1004 -4.19 -25.58 -48.75
N PRO A 1005 -4.93 -26.49 -49.40
CA PRO A 1005 -4.37 -27.65 -50.07
C PRO A 1005 -3.92 -27.31 -51.50
N GLU A 1006 -2.78 -26.63 -51.69
CA GLU A 1006 -2.21 -26.50 -53.05
C GLU A 1006 -0.70 -26.73 -53.21
N ASP A 1007 0.13 -26.88 -52.17
CA ASP A 1007 1.60 -26.86 -52.42
C ASP A 1007 2.51 -27.85 -51.67
N THR A 1008 2.00 -28.98 -51.17
CA THR A 1008 2.88 -30.02 -50.60
C THR A 1008 2.96 -31.22 -51.53
N THR A 1009 4.00 -31.29 -52.37
CA THR A 1009 4.20 -32.40 -53.30
C THR A 1009 4.62 -33.68 -52.57
N GLN A 1010 4.09 -34.84 -52.99
CA GLN A 1010 4.39 -36.19 -52.44
C GLN A 1010 5.89 -36.49 -52.25
N GLY A 1011 6.78 -35.79 -52.96
CA GLY A 1011 8.23 -35.89 -52.80
C GLY A 1011 8.74 -35.37 -51.44
N GLN A 1012 8.14 -34.32 -50.89
CA GLN A 1012 8.56 -33.72 -49.61
C GLN A 1012 8.17 -34.60 -48.41
N ILE A 1013 6.99 -35.22 -48.46
CA ILE A 1013 6.53 -36.17 -47.44
C ILE A 1013 7.41 -37.43 -47.44
N LYS A 1014 7.77 -37.95 -48.63
CA LYS A 1014 8.69 -39.10 -48.74
C LYS A 1014 10.10 -38.80 -48.24
N ALA A 1015 10.62 -37.59 -48.46
CA ALA A 1015 11.93 -37.18 -47.97
C ALA A 1015 11.95 -37.06 -46.43
N ARG A 1016 10.87 -36.53 -45.83
CA ARG A 1016 10.76 -36.35 -44.37
C ARG A 1016 10.53 -37.66 -43.62
N MET A 1017 9.71 -38.57 -44.16
CA MET A 1017 9.54 -39.93 -43.61
C MET A 1017 10.85 -40.74 -43.68
N LYS A 1018 11.63 -40.58 -44.76
CA LYS A 1018 12.94 -41.24 -44.87
C LYS A 1018 13.93 -40.73 -43.81
N GLN A 1019 13.93 -39.42 -43.54
CA GLN A 1019 14.76 -38.82 -42.48
C GLN A 1019 14.38 -39.31 -41.08
N LEU A 1020 13.07 -39.44 -40.79
CA LEU A 1020 12.60 -39.91 -39.48
C LEU A 1020 12.90 -41.40 -39.25
N ILE A 1021 12.82 -42.23 -40.29
CA ILE A 1021 13.15 -43.66 -40.20
C ILE A 1021 14.67 -43.90 -40.08
N GLU A 1022 15.49 -43.08 -40.75
CA GLU A 1022 16.95 -43.09 -40.59
C GLU A 1022 17.37 -42.60 -39.19
N ALA A 1023 16.67 -41.63 -38.61
CA ALA A 1023 16.89 -41.16 -37.24
C ALA A 1023 16.50 -42.21 -36.17
N ALA A 1024 15.54 -43.09 -36.48
CA ALA A 1024 15.11 -44.19 -35.60
C ALA A 1024 15.92 -45.50 -35.78
N GLY A 1025 16.98 -45.50 -36.62
CA GLY A 1025 17.92 -46.62 -36.73
C GLY A 1025 17.46 -47.85 -37.51
N GLY A 1026 16.34 -47.78 -38.25
CA GLY A 1026 15.80 -48.91 -39.03
C GLY A 1026 16.24 -48.92 -40.49
N THR A 1027 16.61 -50.09 -41.05
CA THR A 1027 16.86 -50.28 -42.50
C THR A 1027 15.65 -50.89 -43.20
N VAL A 1028 15.13 -50.24 -44.25
CA VAL A 1028 14.08 -50.83 -45.10
C VAL A 1028 14.66 -51.38 -46.40
N LYS A 1029 14.64 -52.70 -46.55
CA LYS A 1029 14.75 -53.35 -47.87
C LYS A 1029 13.40 -53.24 -48.58
N ALA A 1030 13.34 -52.39 -49.60
CA ALA A 1030 12.18 -52.27 -50.46
C ALA A 1030 11.97 -53.58 -51.27
N ARG A 1031 10.83 -54.24 -51.04
CA ARG A 1031 10.22 -55.14 -52.03
C ARG A 1031 8.92 -54.51 -52.49
N GLY A 1032 8.84 -54.32 -53.79
CA GLY A 1032 7.94 -53.36 -54.42
C GLY A 1032 6.51 -53.81 -54.57
N GLY A 1033 5.65 -52.82 -54.84
CA GLY A 1033 4.57 -52.97 -55.81
C GLY A 1033 3.23 -52.40 -55.39
N LYS A 1034 3.00 -51.13 -55.77
CA LYS A 1034 1.72 -50.44 -56.06
C LYS A 1034 0.72 -50.26 -54.91
N ALA A 1035 0.18 -49.08 -54.63
CA ALA A 1035 0.44 -47.70 -55.06
C ALA A 1035 -0.14 -46.83 -53.93
#